data_AF-A0A835G5W3-F1
#
_entry.id   AF-A0A835G5W3-F1
#
_cell.length_a   1.000
_cell.length_b   1.000
_cell.length_c   1.000
_cell.angle_alpha   90.00
_cell.angle_beta   90.00
_cell.angle_gamma   90.00
#
_symmetry.space_group_name_H-M   'P 1'
#
loop_
_entity.id
_entity.type
_entity.pdbx_description
1 polymer ?
#
loop_
_entity_poly.entity_id
_entity_poly.type
_entity_poly.pdbx_seq_one_letter_code
_entity_poly.pdbx_strand_id
1 'polypeptide(L)'
;MLFKRIIEGKSMLNADAKNISPEKCSRRRSECDGCSEHSTILEEMMKMVLLGVVLWAGVTFGSHVAPYPLNLILSTDISHPPPMYDYPFPSAEMLRRLPPVTALHTNRSIRISKLEVSMLERLEINLQSAGIAPKTGSVALGLAIDGSVSENAMHYEKSSMTITKASQNLVYTRCRRYGLPNDECASFISTLNLRESEFGGECAALERFTCHTNKMSSKYRTFDGSCNNPVRSSWGQALTGYKRLLHPRYADGIEEPRRAISHSALPSPRAVSTKLTSNLDVPNNGKTMALAIWSQFIYHDLVHTPVRKTIHTNQAIRCCDNDGFPLSPRYIHPSCMPISVPHDDPFYKEKYVTCMEYTRSVTTYRGDCTFGAAEQMNQATHFLDGSNIYGANSYDAAALRERTGGLLKTAQIEDEEHLPLAANPTEQCLVDSKTGTCFNAGDARANTHPWLASMYSIWVREHNRIARTLATLNPGWNSDRLYHEARRIVIAELQHITYKTWLPALTGRSFDELYESYDPGYVSEIDPTITNSFATAAFHFVNSLLDQDIELVDKDNSVTPHRLLNNYFKPELVSQKGGLEKILRGMVSQKSQGLDFNYDDDLRHQWLGGLDVLAVDIQRGRDHGLPGYTQYRTLCGLPAVSSFQQLTDVMPEETITKLSKLYEQPGDIDLVIGLMAESPVPGSLLGPTAICIIKEQLWRTKAGDRYFYSHQDEAGKFTKRQLAEIKRSSLARLLCDNTPFDRIQKDAFQPVSESNPIVPCEEIKKVNLEAWQASTEQPDILTRTNNWLKNKVGSSGNSTK
;
A
#
# COMPACT_ATOMS: atom_id res chain seq x y z
N MET A 1 -31.74 -8.22 -28.40
CA MET A 1 -32.49 -7.68 -29.56
C MET A 1 -33.05 -6.27 -29.34
N LEU A 2 -33.25 -5.78 -28.11
CA LEU A 2 -33.65 -4.38 -27.85
C LEU A 2 -32.54 -3.34 -28.16
N PHE A 3 -31.26 -3.75 -28.06
CA PHE A 3 -30.10 -2.90 -28.37
C PHE A 3 -29.89 -2.63 -29.89
N LYS A 4 -30.57 -3.37 -30.78
CA LYS A 4 -30.40 -3.22 -32.24
C LYS A 4 -31.36 -2.17 -32.85
N ARG A 5 -32.36 -1.69 -32.10
CA ARG A 5 -33.34 -0.69 -32.57
C ARG A 5 -33.03 0.76 -32.15
N ILE A 6 -32.07 0.97 -31.26
CA ILE A 6 -31.68 2.32 -30.78
C ILE A 6 -30.66 2.98 -31.73
N ILE A 7 -29.96 2.20 -32.57
CA ILE A 7 -28.95 2.72 -33.51
C ILE A 7 -29.58 3.31 -34.79
N GLU A 8 -30.85 3.06 -35.10
CA GLU A 8 -31.46 3.44 -36.40
C GLU A 8 -32.25 4.77 -36.41
N GLY A 9 -32.02 5.67 -35.45
CA GLY A 9 -32.43 7.08 -35.45
C GLY A 9 -33.55 7.51 -36.42
N LYS A 10 -34.82 7.38 -36.00
CA LYS A 10 -35.95 8.06 -36.65
C LYS A 10 -36.83 8.78 -35.62
N SER A 11 -36.81 10.09 -35.72
CA SER A 11 -37.71 11.06 -35.08
C SER A 11 -39.17 10.80 -35.45
N MET A 12 -40.09 10.94 -34.49
CA MET A 12 -41.44 11.47 -34.75
C MET A 12 -41.98 12.19 -33.51
N LEU A 13 -42.04 13.53 -33.60
CA LEU A 13 -43.02 14.34 -32.90
C LEU A 13 -44.38 14.12 -33.58
N ASN A 14 -45.43 13.89 -32.81
CA ASN A 14 -46.72 14.56 -33.00
C ASN A 14 -47.60 14.43 -31.76
N ALA A 15 -48.05 15.57 -31.30
CA ALA A 15 -49.08 15.74 -30.30
C ALA A 15 -50.45 15.55 -30.95
N ASP A 16 -51.40 14.96 -30.24
CA ASP A 16 -52.68 15.61 -30.00
C ASP A 16 -53.49 14.89 -28.91
N ALA A 17 -54.05 15.72 -28.04
CA ALA A 17 -54.83 15.35 -26.87
C ALA A 17 -56.32 15.25 -27.19
N LYS A 18 -57.03 14.37 -26.45
CA LYS A 18 -58.26 14.65 -25.66
C LYS A 18 -59.24 13.48 -25.66
N ASN A 19 -59.72 13.14 -24.45
CA ASN A 19 -61.13 13.09 -24.02
C ASN A 19 -61.57 11.84 -23.19
N ILE A 20 -62.07 12.18 -21.99
CA ILE A 20 -63.24 11.62 -21.26
C ILE A 20 -63.02 10.52 -20.19
N SER A 21 -63.76 10.75 -19.09
CA SER A 21 -63.76 10.22 -17.71
C SER A 21 -64.54 8.90 -17.53
N PRO A 22 -64.52 8.28 -16.33
CA PRO A 22 -64.73 6.84 -16.10
C PRO A 22 -66.09 6.49 -15.48
N GLU A 23 -66.63 5.29 -15.73
CA GLU A 23 -67.62 4.67 -14.83
C GLU A 23 -67.64 3.13 -14.85
N LYS A 24 -67.64 2.58 -13.63
CA LYS A 24 -68.37 1.39 -13.11
C LYS A 24 -67.91 -0.03 -13.50
N CYS A 25 -67.31 -0.69 -12.51
CA CYS A 25 -67.25 -2.14 -12.36
C CYS A 25 -68.46 -2.66 -11.55
N SER A 26 -69.10 -3.75 -11.98
CA SER A 26 -70.11 -4.50 -11.20
C SER A 26 -70.11 -6.01 -11.52
N ARG A 27 -69.84 -6.80 -10.46
CA ARG A 27 -70.39 -8.12 -10.05
C ARG A 27 -70.19 -9.43 -10.87
N ARG A 28 -69.48 -10.34 -10.17
CA ARG A 28 -69.67 -11.81 -9.92
C ARG A 28 -69.30 -12.86 -11.01
N ARG A 29 -68.33 -13.72 -10.60
CA ARG A 29 -68.06 -15.16 -10.87
C ARG A 29 -68.29 -15.61 -12.34
N SER A 30 -67.33 -16.12 -13.11
CA SER A 30 -66.52 -17.35 -12.91
C SER A 30 -65.75 -17.61 -14.21
N GLU A 31 -64.50 -18.07 -14.07
CA GLU A 31 -63.63 -18.72 -15.08
C GLU A 31 -62.92 -17.88 -16.16
N CYS A 32 -61.64 -18.25 -16.32
CA CYS A 32 -60.66 -17.97 -17.39
C CYS A 32 -59.77 -16.71 -17.29
N ASP A 33 -58.53 -16.98 -16.86
CA ASP A 33 -57.23 -16.63 -17.48
C ASP A 33 -56.99 -15.24 -18.10
N GLY A 34 -55.94 -14.60 -17.57
CA GLY A 34 -55.11 -13.62 -18.28
C GLY A 34 -55.57 -12.16 -18.17
N CYS A 35 -54.99 -11.42 -17.22
CA CYS A 35 -54.63 -9.99 -17.34
C CYS A 35 -54.09 -9.47 -15.99
N SER A 36 -52.80 -9.64 -15.75
CA SER A 36 -52.05 -8.92 -14.71
C SER A 36 -51.00 -8.02 -15.38
N GLU A 37 -51.45 -7.09 -16.20
CA GLU A 37 -50.63 -6.01 -16.75
C GLU A 37 -51.50 -4.77 -16.86
N HIS A 38 -51.62 -3.97 -15.79
CA HIS A 38 -51.99 -2.55 -15.87
C HIS A 38 -51.76 -1.83 -14.52
N SER A 39 -50.64 -2.11 -13.84
CA SER A 39 -50.11 -1.22 -12.78
C SER A 39 -48.71 -0.68 -13.06
N THR A 40 -48.07 -1.05 -14.17
CA THR A 40 -46.70 -0.66 -14.51
C THR A 40 -46.61 0.56 -15.43
N ILE A 41 -47.70 0.95 -16.10
CA ILE A 41 -47.66 2.08 -17.05
C ILE A 41 -47.81 3.44 -16.35
N LEU A 42 -48.60 3.54 -15.27
CA LEU A 42 -48.71 4.79 -14.50
C LEU A 42 -47.44 5.10 -13.68
N GLU A 43 -46.76 4.07 -13.17
CA GLU A 43 -45.47 4.22 -12.48
C GLU A 43 -44.35 4.63 -13.44
N GLU A 44 -44.31 4.05 -14.65
CA GLU A 44 -43.30 4.42 -15.66
C GLU A 44 -43.58 5.79 -16.29
N MET A 45 -44.84 6.21 -16.45
CA MET A 45 -45.16 7.58 -16.89
C MET A 45 -44.83 8.63 -15.82
N MET A 46 -45.02 8.34 -14.53
CA MET A 46 -44.58 9.24 -13.44
C MET A 46 -43.05 9.33 -13.39
N LYS A 47 -42.33 8.23 -13.61
CA LYS A 47 -40.86 8.24 -13.69
C LYS A 47 -40.34 9.00 -14.91
N MET A 48 -41.00 8.92 -16.07
CA MET A 48 -40.61 9.69 -17.27
C MET A 48 -40.89 11.19 -17.16
N VAL A 49 -41.99 11.60 -16.51
CA VAL A 49 -42.28 13.02 -16.26
C VAL A 49 -41.32 13.59 -15.20
N LEU A 50 -40.95 12.82 -14.18
CA LEU A 50 -39.90 13.18 -13.21
C LEU A 50 -38.52 13.25 -13.87
N LEU A 51 -38.17 12.32 -14.77
CA LEU A 51 -36.92 12.41 -15.54
C LEU A 51 -36.89 13.62 -16.48
N GLY A 52 -38.02 13.94 -17.13
CA GLY A 52 -38.15 15.09 -18.02
C GLY A 52 -38.03 16.44 -17.31
N VAL A 53 -38.56 16.56 -16.09
CA VAL A 53 -38.45 17.77 -15.26
C VAL A 53 -37.04 17.90 -14.65
N VAL A 54 -36.39 16.78 -14.28
CA VAL A 54 -34.99 16.76 -13.79
C VAL A 54 -33.99 17.12 -14.91
N LEU A 55 -34.26 16.73 -16.16
CA LEU A 55 -33.40 17.06 -17.30
C LEU A 55 -33.61 18.49 -17.83
N TRP A 56 -34.80 19.08 -17.67
CA TRP A 56 -35.07 20.44 -18.16
C TRP A 56 -34.73 21.54 -17.14
N ALA A 57 -34.81 21.26 -15.84
CA ALA A 57 -34.35 22.18 -14.79
C ALA A 57 -32.81 22.37 -14.76
N GLY A 58 -32.05 21.45 -15.38
CA GLY A 58 -30.58 21.51 -15.45
C GLY A 58 -29.99 22.50 -16.48
N VAL A 59 -30.81 23.22 -17.26
CA VAL A 59 -30.31 24.07 -18.37
C VAL A 59 -30.55 25.57 -18.17
N THR A 60 -31.26 26.03 -17.12
CA THR A 60 -31.65 27.45 -17.02
C THR A 60 -31.29 28.21 -15.74
N PHE A 61 -30.63 27.61 -14.75
CA PHE A 61 -30.08 28.38 -13.62
C PHE A 61 -28.61 28.06 -13.39
N GLY A 62 -27.78 29.10 -13.54
CA GLY A 62 -26.36 29.03 -13.26
C GLY A 62 -26.07 28.99 -11.76
N SER A 63 -24.83 28.56 -11.47
CA SER A 63 -24.12 28.58 -10.16
C SER A 63 -24.41 27.39 -9.23
N HIS A 64 -23.36 26.57 -9.07
CA HIS A 64 -23.12 25.56 -8.03
C HIS A 64 -23.94 24.26 -8.05
N VAL A 65 -23.20 23.18 -7.76
CA VAL A 65 -23.60 21.81 -7.39
C VAL A 65 -23.58 20.75 -8.52
N ALA A 66 -22.60 19.85 -8.41
CA ALA A 66 -22.52 18.55 -9.06
C ALA A 66 -23.55 17.57 -8.47
N PRO A 67 -24.04 16.54 -9.20
CA PRO A 67 -24.85 15.50 -8.59
C PRO A 67 -24.08 14.18 -8.46
N TYR A 68 -23.87 13.74 -7.21
CA TYR A 68 -24.01 12.33 -6.85
C TYR A 68 -25.14 12.21 -5.82
N PRO A 69 -26.06 11.25 -5.97
CA PRO A 69 -27.26 11.16 -5.15
C PRO A 69 -27.00 10.52 -3.78
N LEU A 70 -27.70 11.09 -2.79
CA LEU A 70 -27.92 10.61 -1.43
C LEU A 70 -28.37 9.13 -1.40
N ASN A 71 -27.60 8.31 -0.68
CA ASN A 71 -28.11 7.25 0.19
C ASN A 71 -26.94 6.75 1.06
N LEU A 72 -26.68 7.41 2.19
CA LEU A 72 -26.30 6.79 3.47
C LEU A 72 -26.10 7.91 4.51
N ILE A 73 -27.20 8.25 5.20
CA ILE A 73 -27.18 8.94 6.48
C ILE A 73 -27.59 7.86 7.48
N LEU A 74 -26.63 7.31 8.23
CA LEU A 74 -26.89 6.41 9.34
C LEU A 74 -26.23 6.97 10.60
N SER A 75 -27.08 7.18 11.59
CA SER A 75 -26.91 7.77 12.90
C SER A 75 -25.74 7.24 13.74
N THR A 76 -25.18 8.15 14.56
CA THR A 76 -24.13 7.99 15.60
C THR A 76 -22.70 8.12 15.07
N ASP A 77 -22.31 9.39 14.93
CA ASP A 77 -21.30 9.92 14.01
C ASP A 77 -19.84 9.79 14.47
N ILE A 78 -19.22 8.67 14.15
CA ILE A 78 -17.82 8.64 13.70
C ILE A 78 -17.80 7.77 12.43
N SER A 79 -18.30 8.33 11.33
CA SER A 79 -18.07 7.76 10.01
C SER A 79 -17.51 8.83 9.08
N HIS A 80 -16.46 8.41 8.39
CA HIS A 80 -15.57 9.13 7.49
C HIS A 80 -16.22 10.36 6.85
N PRO A 81 -15.59 11.54 6.94
CA PRO A 81 -16.05 12.63 6.13
C PRO A 81 -15.95 12.20 4.66
N PRO A 82 -16.88 12.66 3.81
CA PRO A 82 -16.72 12.57 2.36
C PRO A 82 -15.32 13.08 1.98
N PRO A 83 -14.73 12.67 0.83
CA PRO A 83 -13.52 13.31 0.35
C PRO A 83 -13.77 14.81 0.43
N MET A 84 -13.06 15.45 1.36
CA MET A 84 -13.19 16.86 1.58
C MET A 84 -12.78 17.44 0.24
N TYR A 85 -13.72 18.05 -0.48
CA TYR A 85 -13.43 18.78 -1.71
C TYR A 85 -12.61 20.01 -1.30
N ASP A 86 -11.38 19.79 -0.85
CA ASP A 86 -10.35 20.80 -0.63
C ASP A 86 -9.73 21.16 -2.00
N TYR A 87 -10.59 21.26 -3.01
CA TYR A 87 -10.22 21.49 -4.39
C TYR A 87 -10.55 22.93 -4.73
N PRO A 88 -9.58 23.85 -4.73
CA PRO A 88 -9.81 25.15 -5.32
C PRO A 88 -9.96 24.95 -6.83
N PHE A 89 -11.20 24.92 -7.33
CA PHE A 89 -11.48 24.93 -8.77
C PHE A 89 -11.61 26.38 -9.25
N PRO A 90 -11.11 26.74 -10.44
CA PRO A 90 -11.29 28.09 -10.97
C PRO A 90 -12.77 28.48 -11.04
N SER A 91 -13.08 29.71 -10.65
CA SER A 91 -14.43 30.24 -10.80
C SER A 91 -14.88 30.22 -12.27
N ALA A 92 -16.18 30.14 -12.53
CA ALA A 92 -16.72 30.16 -13.89
C ALA A 92 -16.33 31.44 -14.65
N GLU A 93 -16.19 32.58 -13.95
CA GLU A 93 -15.70 33.82 -14.55
C GLU A 93 -14.24 33.71 -14.98
N MET A 94 -13.39 33.10 -14.15
CA MET A 94 -11.99 32.89 -14.46
C MET A 94 -11.80 31.91 -15.62
N LEU A 95 -12.58 30.83 -15.68
CA LEU A 95 -12.56 29.89 -16.81
C LEU A 95 -12.89 30.58 -18.14
N ARG A 96 -13.82 31.55 -18.15
CA ARG A 96 -14.14 32.34 -19.36
C ARG A 96 -12.97 33.21 -19.82
N ARG A 97 -12.05 33.58 -18.93
CA ARG A 97 -10.84 34.35 -19.26
C ARG A 97 -9.71 33.48 -19.80
N LEU A 98 -9.77 32.16 -19.59
CA LEU A 98 -8.77 31.24 -20.11
C LEU A 98 -9.03 30.95 -21.60
N PRO A 99 -7.99 30.92 -22.44
CA PRO A 99 -8.14 30.49 -23.83
C PRO A 99 -8.53 29.00 -23.88
N PRO A 100 -9.38 28.58 -24.83
CA PRO A 100 -9.75 27.18 -24.96
C PRO A 100 -8.51 26.31 -25.21
N VAL A 101 -8.36 25.25 -24.43
CA VAL A 101 -7.33 24.23 -24.62
C VAL A 101 -7.91 23.13 -25.50
N THR A 102 -7.22 22.81 -26.59
CA THR A 102 -7.65 21.81 -27.58
C THR A 102 -6.61 20.70 -27.64
N ALA A 103 -6.94 19.59 -28.29
CA ALA A 103 -6.01 18.50 -28.56
C ALA A 103 -4.70 18.96 -29.24
N LEU A 104 -4.78 19.99 -30.09
CA LEU A 104 -3.60 20.57 -30.73
C LEU A 104 -2.65 21.16 -29.69
N HIS A 105 -3.18 21.82 -28.66
CA HIS A 105 -2.40 22.43 -27.59
C HIS A 105 -1.74 21.38 -26.68
N THR A 106 -2.50 20.37 -26.26
CA THR A 106 -1.97 19.27 -25.42
C THR A 106 -0.92 18.45 -26.18
N ASN A 107 -1.18 18.11 -27.45
CA ASN A 107 -0.22 17.39 -28.29
C ASN A 107 1.03 18.21 -28.60
N ARG A 108 0.91 19.53 -28.77
CA ARG A 108 2.09 20.41 -28.88
C ARG A 108 2.91 20.41 -27.60
N SER A 109 2.26 20.45 -26.43
CA SER A 109 2.93 20.37 -25.13
C SER A 109 3.73 19.08 -25.01
N ILE A 110 3.11 17.93 -25.31
CA ILE A 110 3.78 16.61 -25.33
C ILE A 110 5.00 16.61 -26.25
N ARG A 111 4.90 17.13 -27.48
CA ARG A 111 6.04 17.17 -28.41
C ARG A 111 7.22 17.96 -27.85
N ILE A 112 6.97 19.08 -27.18
CA ILE A 112 8.01 19.89 -26.52
C ILE A 112 8.64 19.09 -25.37
N SER A 113 7.82 18.47 -24.54
CA SER A 113 8.29 17.69 -23.40
C SER A 113 9.08 16.44 -23.80
N LYS A 114 8.75 15.79 -24.92
CA LYS A 114 9.56 14.68 -25.47
C LYS A 114 10.95 15.15 -25.86
N LEU A 115 11.08 16.32 -26.48
CA LEU A 115 12.38 16.90 -26.78
C LEU A 115 13.15 17.15 -25.48
N GLU A 116 12.49 17.67 -24.45
CA GLU A 116 13.11 17.90 -23.15
C GLU A 116 13.61 16.61 -22.46
N VAL A 117 12.81 15.54 -22.48
CA VAL A 117 13.23 14.23 -21.95
C VAL A 117 14.34 13.63 -22.80
N SER A 118 14.33 13.80 -24.13
CA SER A 118 15.41 13.33 -25.00
C SER A 118 16.74 14.04 -24.74
N MET A 119 16.71 15.31 -24.34
CA MET A 119 17.92 16.08 -24.01
C MET A 119 18.63 15.56 -22.76
N LEU A 120 17.96 14.76 -21.92
CA LEU A 120 18.59 14.10 -20.77
C LEU A 120 19.64 13.07 -21.17
N GLU A 121 19.54 12.45 -22.35
CA GLU A 121 20.48 11.42 -22.82
C GLU A 121 21.93 11.93 -22.76
N ARG A 122 22.17 13.15 -23.28
CA ARG A 122 23.50 13.77 -23.24
C ARG A 122 23.97 14.01 -21.80
N LEU A 123 23.08 14.46 -20.92
CA LEU A 123 23.41 14.66 -19.51
C LEU A 123 23.79 13.33 -18.87
N GLU A 124 22.97 12.31 -19.03
CA GLU A 124 23.17 10.99 -18.42
C GLU A 124 24.47 10.31 -18.88
N ILE A 125 24.80 10.39 -20.18
CA ILE A 125 26.08 9.91 -20.71
C ILE A 125 27.25 10.69 -20.12
N ASN A 126 27.12 12.02 -19.95
CA ASN A 126 28.15 12.85 -19.33
C ASN A 126 28.32 12.53 -17.84
N LEU A 127 27.24 12.27 -17.10
CA LEU A 127 27.29 11.85 -15.71
C LEU A 127 28.08 10.53 -15.57
N GLN A 128 27.74 9.54 -16.39
CA GLN A 128 28.43 8.26 -16.42
C GLN A 128 29.92 8.42 -16.77
N SER A 129 30.22 9.20 -17.82
CA SER A 129 31.60 9.45 -18.27
C SER A 129 32.43 10.21 -17.23
N ALA A 130 31.78 11.04 -16.41
CA ALA A 130 32.42 11.78 -15.31
C ALA A 130 32.48 10.98 -13.99
N GLY A 131 32.05 9.70 -13.98
CA GLY A 131 32.03 8.88 -12.77
C GLY A 131 31.02 9.35 -11.73
N ILE A 132 29.99 10.11 -12.13
CA ILE A 132 28.87 10.53 -11.28
C ILE A 132 27.82 9.41 -11.27
N ALA A 133 28.16 8.33 -10.60
CA ALA A 133 27.27 7.19 -10.36
C ALA A 133 27.44 6.71 -8.92
N PRO A 134 26.42 6.05 -8.33
CA PRO A 134 26.57 5.41 -7.03
C PRO A 134 27.73 4.41 -7.03
N LYS A 135 28.53 4.43 -5.96
CA LYS A 135 29.62 3.48 -5.74
C LYS A 135 29.14 2.33 -4.84
N THR A 136 29.81 1.19 -4.91
CA THR A 136 29.59 0.08 -3.96
C THR A 136 29.73 0.59 -2.52
N GLY A 137 28.76 0.23 -1.67
CA GLY A 137 28.70 0.67 -0.27
C GLY A 137 28.33 2.15 -0.06
N SER A 138 28.07 2.92 -1.12
CA SER A 138 27.61 4.32 -0.97
C SER A 138 26.14 4.40 -0.57
N VAL A 139 25.79 5.50 0.10
CA VAL A 139 24.42 5.82 0.50
C VAL A 139 23.46 5.82 -0.70
N ALA A 140 23.88 6.40 -1.82
CA ALA A 140 23.08 6.44 -3.04
C ALA A 140 22.77 5.03 -3.60
N LEU A 141 23.70 4.07 -3.44
CA LEU A 141 23.45 2.68 -3.81
C LEU A 141 22.47 2.02 -2.84
N GLY A 142 22.61 2.25 -1.53
CA GLY A 142 21.65 1.77 -0.53
C GLY A 142 20.22 2.21 -0.83
N LEU A 143 20.00 3.49 -1.14
CA LEU A 143 18.69 4.01 -1.56
C LEU A 143 18.18 3.39 -2.86
N ALA A 144 19.07 3.11 -3.82
CA ALA A 144 18.69 2.50 -5.09
C ALA A 144 18.31 1.02 -4.93
N ILE A 145 18.92 0.31 -3.97
CA ILE A 145 18.57 -1.07 -3.61
C ILE A 145 17.23 -1.09 -2.85
N ASP A 146 17.06 -0.22 -1.85
CA ASP A 146 15.82 -0.13 -1.08
C ASP A 146 14.61 0.22 -1.97
N GLY A 147 14.79 1.18 -2.88
CA GLY A 147 13.78 1.59 -3.86
C GLY A 147 13.90 0.89 -5.21
N SER A 148 14.34 -0.38 -5.27
CA SER A 148 14.64 -1.08 -6.52
C SER A 148 13.50 -0.98 -7.55
N VAL A 149 13.83 -0.54 -8.76
CA VAL A 149 12.85 -0.36 -9.83
C VAL A 149 12.96 -1.44 -10.90
N SER A 150 11.82 -2.02 -11.28
CA SER A 150 11.71 -2.98 -12.39
C SER A 150 11.78 -2.29 -13.76
N GLU A 151 12.13 -3.04 -14.81
CA GLU A 151 12.14 -2.51 -16.18
C GLU A 151 10.75 -2.05 -16.64
N ASN A 152 9.70 -2.78 -16.25
CA ASN A 152 8.31 -2.41 -16.54
C ASN A 152 7.93 -1.09 -15.87
N ALA A 153 8.36 -0.85 -14.63
CA ALA A 153 8.14 0.43 -13.95
C ALA A 153 8.85 1.59 -14.68
N MET A 154 10.08 1.37 -15.16
CA MET A 154 10.82 2.39 -15.93
C MET A 154 10.16 2.74 -17.27
N HIS A 155 9.45 1.78 -17.91
CA HIS A 155 8.67 2.05 -19.10
C HIS A 155 7.55 3.07 -18.83
N TYR A 156 6.76 2.86 -17.77
CA TYR A 156 5.72 3.79 -17.34
C TYR A 156 6.28 5.14 -16.89
N GLU A 157 7.42 5.14 -16.19
CA GLU A 157 8.10 6.37 -15.74
C GLU A 157 8.46 7.28 -16.91
N LYS A 158 9.01 6.73 -18.00
CA LYS A 158 9.40 7.52 -19.18
C LYS A 158 8.21 8.26 -19.80
N SER A 159 7.08 7.58 -19.91
CA SER A 159 5.83 8.17 -20.40
C SER A 159 5.27 9.20 -19.40
N SER A 160 5.22 8.85 -18.11
CA SER A 160 4.71 9.74 -17.06
C SER A 160 5.54 11.01 -16.91
N MET A 161 6.87 10.93 -16.98
CA MET A 161 7.77 12.10 -16.96
C MET A 161 7.46 13.04 -18.13
N THR A 162 7.21 12.50 -19.31
CA THR A 162 6.83 13.31 -20.48
C THR A 162 5.50 14.03 -20.26
N ILE A 163 4.50 13.34 -19.69
CA ILE A 163 3.17 13.89 -19.41
C ILE A 163 3.21 14.94 -18.30
N THR A 164 4.00 14.71 -17.26
CA THR A 164 4.22 15.64 -16.15
C THR A 164 4.84 16.95 -16.67
N LYS A 165 5.92 16.85 -17.47
CA LYS A 165 6.52 18.03 -18.13
C LYS A 165 5.55 18.74 -19.07
N ALA A 166 4.71 17.99 -19.77
CA ALA A 166 3.67 18.57 -20.64
C ALA A 166 2.61 19.29 -19.82
N SER A 167 2.28 18.78 -18.64
CA SER A 167 1.35 19.41 -17.69
C SER A 167 1.93 20.71 -17.15
N GLN A 168 3.21 20.75 -16.75
CA GLN A 168 3.90 21.98 -16.35
C GLN A 168 3.92 23.04 -17.46
N ASN A 169 4.19 22.63 -18.70
CA ASN A 169 4.15 23.54 -19.85
C ASN A 169 2.75 24.11 -20.08
N LEU A 170 1.70 23.31 -19.89
CA LEU A 170 0.31 23.79 -19.96
C LEU A 170 -0.02 24.75 -18.82
N VAL A 171 0.42 24.46 -17.59
CA VAL A 171 0.26 25.38 -16.44
C VAL A 171 0.84 26.76 -16.78
N TYR A 172 2.07 26.80 -17.28
CA TYR A 172 2.74 28.04 -17.63
C TYR A 172 2.06 28.76 -18.80
N THR A 173 1.76 28.04 -19.89
CA THR A 173 1.30 28.66 -21.15
C THR A 173 -0.20 28.97 -21.19
N ARG A 174 -1.02 28.28 -20.37
CA ARG A 174 -2.49 28.34 -20.43
C ARG A 174 -3.17 28.84 -19.17
N CYS A 175 -2.51 28.81 -18.02
CA CYS A 175 -3.11 29.29 -16.78
C CYS A 175 -2.37 30.51 -16.21
N ARG A 176 -1.09 30.33 -15.85
CA ARG A 176 -0.34 31.31 -15.06
C ARG A 176 -0.22 32.65 -15.79
N ARG A 177 -0.07 32.61 -17.11
CA ARG A 177 -0.09 33.78 -17.99
C ARG A 177 -1.39 34.60 -17.92
N TYR A 178 -2.48 33.98 -17.50
CA TYR A 178 -3.81 34.59 -17.41
C TYR A 178 -4.25 34.84 -15.95
N GLY A 179 -3.32 34.74 -14.98
CA GLY A 179 -3.54 35.13 -13.59
C GLY A 179 -4.18 34.05 -12.70
N LEU A 180 -4.22 32.79 -13.15
CA LEU A 180 -4.76 31.69 -12.37
C LEU A 180 -3.73 31.19 -11.33
N PRO A 181 -4.09 31.03 -10.04
CA PRO A 181 -3.22 30.42 -9.04
C PRO A 181 -2.80 28.99 -9.41
N ASN A 182 -1.67 28.52 -8.88
CA ASN A 182 -1.12 27.22 -9.26
C ASN A 182 -2.05 26.05 -8.91
N ASP A 183 -2.67 26.05 -7.72
CA ASP A 183 -3.60 24.98 -7.31
C ASP A 183 -4.87 24.96 -8.17
N GLU A 184 -5.45 26.12 -8.47
CA GLU A 184 -6.59 26.23 -9.37
C GLU A 184 -6.23 25.87 -10.82
N CYS A 185 -5.01 26.15 -11.23
CA CYS A 185 -4.53 25.74 -12.55
C CYS A 185 -4.29 24.25 -12.63
N ALA A 186 -3.58 23.65 -11.69
CA ALA A 186 -3.40 22.21 -11.62
C ALA A 186 -4.76 21.51 -11.69
N SER A 187 -5.71 22.08 -10.96
CA SER A 187 -7.10 21.67 -10.93
C SER A 187 -7.77 21.67 -12.31
N PHE A 188 -7.57 22.74 -13.08
CA PHE A 188 -8.04 22.87 -14.46
C PHE A 188 -7.31 21.92 -15.42
N ILE A 189 -5.98 21.82 -15.32
CA ILE A 189 -5.17 20.94 -16.17
C ILE A 189 -5.57 19.47 -15.97
N SER A 190 -5.94 19.08 -14.76
CA SER A 190 -6.50 17.76 -14.46
C SER A 190 -7.86 17.46 -15.08
N THR A 191 -8.50 18.42 -15.74
CA THR A 191 -9.69 18.15 -16.55
C THR A 191 -9.37 17.86 -18.02
N LEU A 192 -8.12 18.09 -18.44
CA LEU A 192 -7.70 17.91 -19.83
C LEU A 192 -7.46 16.43 -20.12
N ASN A 193 -8.12 15.95 -21.17
CA ASN A 193 -8.11 14.54 -21.56
C ASN A 193 -6.78 14.15 -22.22
N LEU A 194 -6.16 13.06 -21.76
CA LEU A 194 -4.93 12.50 -22.34
C LEU A 194 -5.19 11.55 -23.52
N ARG A 195 -6.42 11.04 -23.68
CA ARG A 195 -6.78 10.01 -24.67
C ARG A 195 -6.56 10.40 -26.12
N GLU A 196 -6.66 11.69 -26.42
CA GLU A 196 -6.45 12.23 -27.78
C GLU A 196 -4.96 12.44 -28.11
N SER A 197 -4.08 12.05 -27.18
CA SER A 197 -2.63 12.05 -27.37
C SER A 197 -2.09 10.66 -27.72
N GLU A 198 -0.81 10.59 -28.06
CA GLU A 198 -0.11 9.32 -28.32
C GLU A 198 -0.10 8.37 -27.11
N PHE A 199 -0.20 8.89 -25.89
CA PHE A 199 -0.27 8.10 -24.65
C PHE A 199 -1.68 7.59 -24.34
N GLY A 200 -2.68 8.03 -25.12
CA GLY A 200 -4.08 7.70 -24.88
C GLY A 200 -4.37 6.21 -24.92
N GLY A 201 -3.68 5.46 -25.78
CA GLY A 201 -3.84 4.00 -25.89
C GLY A 201 -3.39 3.25 -24.64
N GLU A 202 -2.16 3.50 -24.17
CA GLU A 202 -1.60 2.87 -22.97
C GLU A 202 -2.41 3.22 -21.71
N CYS A 203 -2.74 4.50 -21.57
CA CYS A 203 -3.50 4.98 -20.44
C CYS A 203 -4.96 4.47 -20.43
N ALA A 204 -5.62 4.42 -21.59
CA ALA A 204 -6.95 3.82 -21.70
C ALA A 204 -6.94 2.30 -21.47
N ALA A 205 -5.84 1.61 -21.79
CA ALA A 205 -5.69 0.19 -21.48
C ALA A 205 -5.67 -0.06 -19.98
N LEU A 206 -5.07 0.83 -19.17
CA LEU A 206 -5.13 0.76 -17.71
C LEU A 206 -6.53 1.11 -17.17
N GLU A 207 -7.18 2.15 -17.70
CA GLU A 207 -8.47 2.60 -17.17
C GLU A 207 -9.65 1.68 -17.54
N ARG A 208 -9.70 1.20 -18.79
CA ARG A 208 -10.81 0.40 -19.35
C ARG A 208 -10.49 -1.09 -19.48
N PHE A 209 -9.46 -1.56 -18.80
CA PHE A 209 -9.10 -2.97 -18.79
C PHE A 209 -10.31 -3.82 -18.39
N THR A 210 -10.71 -4.73 -19.28
CA THR A 210 -11.78 -5.68 -19.01
C THR A 210 -11.23 -7.09 -19.09
N CYS A 211 -11.30 -7.82 -17.99
CA CYS A 211 -10.81 -9.19 -17.97
C CYS A 211 -11.70 -10.14 -18.75
N HIS A 212 -11.06 -11.11 -19.41
CA HIS A 212 -11.75 -12.21 -20.05
C HIS A 212 -12.56 -13.02 -19.02
N THR A 213 -13.71 -13.54 -19.44
CA THR A 213 -14.68 -14.24 -18.59
C THR A 213 -14.09 -15.42 -17.83
N ASN A 214 -13.11 -16.13 -18.42
CA ASN A 214 -12.39 -17.23 -17.78
C ASN A 214 -11.52 -16.81 -16.59
N LYS A 215 -10.92 -15.62 -16.63
CA LYS A 215 -10.21 -15.05 -15.47
C LYS A 215 -11.19 -14.59 -14.40
N MET A 216 -12.38 -14.13 -14.79
CA MET A 216 -13.39 -13.67 -13.85
C MET A 216 -14.01 -14.80 -13.02
N SER A 217 -14.20 -15.97 -13.62
CA SER A 217 -14.67 -17.19 -12.94
C SER A 217 -13.56 -17.98 -12.25
N SER A 218 -12.31 -17.50 -12.33
CA SER A 218 -11.16 -18.16 -11.69
C SER A 218 -11.31 -18.15 -10.17
N LYS A 219 -11.07 -19.32 -9.58
CA LYS A 219 -10.91 -19.50 -8.14
C LYS A 219 -9.67 -18.79 -7.57
N TYR A 220 -8.67 -18.54 -8.42
CA TYR A 220 -7.36 -18.01 -8.01
C TYR A 220 -7.17 -16.57 -8.48
N ARG A 221 -6.49 -15.79 -7.64
CA ARG A 221 -5.99 -14.44 -7.95
C ARG A 221 -4.99 -14.49 -9.10
N THR A 222 -4.96 -13.42 -9.89
CA THR A 222 -3.80 -13.09 -10.74
C THR A 222 -2.58 -12.74 -9.88
N PHE A 223 -1.41 -12.61 -10.49
CA PHE A 223 -0.18 -12.24 -9.76
C PHE A 223 -0.01 -10.73 -9.65
N ASP A 224 -0.52 -9.98 -10.63
CA ASP A 224 -0.45 -8.52 -10.67
C ASP A 224 -1.64 -7.84 -10.00
N GLY A 225 -2.58 -8.60 -9.41
CA GLY A 225 -3.79 -8.06 -8.78
C GLY A 225 -4.92 -7.71 -9.76
N SER A 226 -4.67 -7.77 -11.07
CA SER A 226 -5.69 -7.48 -12.09
C SER A 226 -6.86 -8.48 -12.02
N CYS A 227 -8.03 -8.10 -12.54
CA CYS A 227 -9.25 -8.92 -12.51
C CYS A 227 -9.82 -9.22 -11.10
N ASN A 228 -9.34 -8.56 -10.04
CA ASN A 228 -10.00 -8.63 -8.75
C ASN A 228 -11.41 -8.04 -8.85
N ASN A 229 -11.51 -6.81 -9.36
CA ASN A 229 -12.79 -6.17 -9.61
C ASN A 229 -13.36 -6.55 -11.00
N PRO A 230 -14.63 -7.00 -11.09
CA PRO A 230 -15.23 -7.44 -12.33
C PRO A 230 -15.53 -6.33 -13.33
N VAL A 231 -15.75 -5.11 -12.85
CA VAL A 231 -16.13 -3.95 -13.66
C VAL A 231 -14.90 -3.12 -14.02
N ARG A 232 -14.03 -2.85 -13.04
CA ARG A 232 -12.82 -2.04 -13.18
C ARG A 232 -11.59 -2.90 -12.95
N SER A 233 -11.22 -3.72 -13.94
CA SER A 233 -10.28 -4.82 -13.73
C SER A 233 -8.84 -4.42 -13.39
N SER A 234 -8.45 -3.14 -13.51
CA SER A 234 -7.16 -2.61 -13.08
C SER A 234 -7.12 -2.13 -11.64
N TRP A 235 -8.26 -2.06 -10.95
CA TRP A 235 -8.31 -1.64 -9.55
C TRP A 235 -7.52 -2.59 -8.66
N GLY A 236 -6.50 -2.02 -8.02
CA GLY A 236 -5.55 -2.72 -7.17
C GLY A 236 -4.44 -3.48 -7.90
N GLN A 237 -4.29 -3.26 -9.21
CA GLN A 237 -3.20 -3.83 -10.00
C GLN A 237 -1.84 -3.19 -9.66
N ALA A 238 -0.76 -3.98 -9.67
CA ALA A 238 0.60 -3.49 -9.57
C ALA A 238 0.98 -2.54 -10.73
N LEU A 239 2.01 -1.71 -10.52
CA LEU A 239 2.50 -0.68 -11.44
C LEU A 239 1.49 0.46 -11.71
N THR A 240 0.43 0.56 -10.91
CA THR A 240 -0.54 1.67 -10.97
C THR A 240 -0.27 2.71 -9.89
N GLY A 241 -0.88 3.89 -10.02
CA GLY A 241 -0.63 5.02 -9.12
C GLY A 241 -1.34 4.84 -7.78
N TYR A 242 -0.76 5.39 -6.71
CA TYR A 242 -1.47 5.48 -5.44
C TYR A 242 -2.76 6.30 -5.58
N LYS A 243 -3.78 5.92 -4.81
CA LYS A 243 -4.98 6.73 -4.67
C LYS A 243 -4.69 7.96 -3.80
N ARG A 244 -5.45 9.03 -3.98
CA ARG A 244 -5.34 10.21 -3.13
C ARG A 244 -6.62 10.43 -2.33
N LEU A 245 -6.47 10.59 -1.01
CA LEU A 245 -7.55 11.02 -0.13
C LEU A 245 -7.82 12.54 -0.24
N LEU A 246 -6.75 13.30 -0.48
CA LEU A 246 -6.76 14.75 -0.67
C LEU A 246 -5.97 15.10 -1.94
N HIS A 247 -6.32 16.22 -2.59
CA HIS A 247 -5.61 16.69 -3.77
C HIS A 247 -4.12 16.93 -3.45
N PRO A 248 -3.17 16.60 -4.35
CA PRO A 248 -1.76 16.87 -4.10
C PRO A 248 -1.50 18.36 -3.95
N ARG A 249 -0.51 18.70 -3.12
CA ARG A 249 0.03 20.05 -2.96
C ARG A 249 1.45 20.07 -3.49
N TYR A 250 1.63 20.66 -4.65
CA TYR A 250 2.92 20.98 -5.24
C TYR A 250 3.03 22.49 -5.41
N ALA A 251 4.23 23.06 -5.29
CA ALA A 251 4.43 24.50 -5.39
C ALA A 251 4.06 25.04 -6.79
N ASP A 252 4.31 24.27 -7.85
CA ASP A 252 3.91 24.57 -9.23
C ASP A 252 2.55 23.94 -9.61
N GLY A 253 1.91 23.23 -8.67
CA GLY A 253 0.70 22.47 -8.88
C GLY A 253 0.91 21.12 -9.61
N ILE A 254 2.13 20.78 -10.06
CA ILE A 254 2.39 19.57 -10.85
C ILE A 254 3.37 18.63 -10.18
N GLU A 255 4.58 19.07 -9.84
CA GLU A 255 5.60 18.20 -9.25
C GLU A 255 6.66 18.92 -8.40
N GLU A 256 6.73 20.27 -8.40
CA GLU A 256 7.67 21.00 -7.55
C GLU A 256 7.28 20.81 -6.07
N PRO A 257 8.21 20.38 -5.18
CA PRO A 257 7.90 20.12 -3.78
C PRO A 257 7.17 21.29 -3.12
N ARG A 258 6.21 20.98 -2.25
CA ARG A 258 5.37 21.98 -1.60
C ARG A 258 6.20 23.00 -0.82
N ARG A 259 5.68 24.22 -0.73
CA ARG A 259 6.21 25.33 0.08
C ARG A 259 5.34 25.55 1.32
N ALA A 260 5.81 26.39 2.23
CA ALA A 260 4.98 26.87 3.33
C ALA A 260 3.79 27.67 2.79
N ILE A 261 2.77 27.86 3.62
CA ILE A 261 1.59 28.68 3.29
C ILE A 261 1.99 30.12 2.92
N SER A 262 3.06 30.64 3.52
CA SER A 262 3.67 31.94 3.19
C SER A 262 4.43 31.98 1.86
N HIS A 263 4.50 30.85 1.14
CA HIS A 263 5.33 30.60 -0.04
C HIS A 263 6.85 30.56 0.21
N SER A 264 7.28 30.62 1.48
CA SER A 264 8.68 30.38 1.87
C SER A 264 9.06 28.89 1.71
N ALA A 265 10.36 28.60 1.77
CA ALA A 265 10.81 27.21 1.82
C ALA A 265 10.44 26.60 3.18
N LEU A 266 9.92 25.38 3.18
CA LEU A 266 9.72 24.61 4.40
C LEU A 266 11.06 24.34 5.10
N PRO A 267 11.06 24.13 6.43
CA PRO A 267 12.27 23.78 7.15
C PRO A 267 12.91 22.52 6.55
N SER A 268 14.25 22.46 6.55
CA SER A 268 14.97 21.26 6.11
C SER A 268 14.45 20.02 6.86
N PRO A 269 14.17 18.90 6.18
CA PRO A 269 13.82 17.63 6.83
C PRO A 269 14.81 17.23 7.92
N ARG A 270 16.11 17.45 7.69
CA ARG A 270 17.17 17.16 8.65
C ARG A 270 17.08 18.06 9.88
N ALA A 271 16.77 19.34 9.69
CA ALA A 271 16.56 20.28 10.80
C ALA A 271 15.34 19.89 11.65
N VAL A 272 14.27 19.41 11.01
CA VAL A 272 13.07 18.93 11.70
C VAL A 272 13.40 17.68 12.52
N SER A 273 14.04 16.68 11.89
CA SER A 273 14.42 15.43 12.56
C SER A 273 15.31 15.70 13.79
N THR A 274 16.42 16.43 13.62
CA THR A 274 17.37 16.71 14.72
C THR A 274 16.80 17.50 15.89
N LYS A 275 15.79 18.36 15.66
CA LYS A 275 15.16 19.18 16.71
C LYS A 275 13.99 18.49 17.42
N LEU A 276 13.31 17.55 16.75
CA LEU A 276 12.20 16.80 17.34
C LEU A 276 12.67 15.53 18.06
N THR A 277 13.69 14.87 17.51
CA THR A 277 14.10 13.55 17.96
C THR A 277 15.10 13.57 19.11
N SER A 278 15.04 12.53 19.94
CA SER A 278 16.01 12.24 20.99
C SER A 278 16.56 10.82 20.79
N ASN A 279 17.72 10.51 21.37
CA ASN A 279 18.29 9.17 21.37
C ASN A 279 18.13 8.56 22.77
N LEU A 280 16.92 8.09 23.07
CA LEU A 280 16.59 7.43 24.33
C LEU A 280 16.09 6.02 24.03
N ASP A 281 16.64 5.03 24.73
CA ASP A 281 16.14 3.66 24.69
C ASP A 281 14.91 3.54 25.60
N VAL A 282 13.73 3.42 24.98
CA VAL A 282 12.44 3.36 25.68
C VAL A 282 11.61 2.18 25.16
N PRO A 283 11.92 0.94 25.60
CA PRO A 283 11.20 -0.24 25.17
C PRO A 283 9.73 -0.25 25.59
N ASN A 284 8.86 -0.66 24.67
CA ASN A 284 7.44 -0.84 24.91
C ASN A 284 7.18 -2.11 25.74
N ASN A 285 6.51 -1.95 26.89
CA ASN A 285 6.23 -3.07 27.79
C ASN A 285 5.09 -3.99 27.32
N GLY A 286 4.33 -3.62 26.29
CA GLY A 286 3.17 -4.35 25.80
C GLY A 286 3.34 -5.00 24.43
N LYS A 287 4.49 -4.83 23.77
CA LYS A 287 4.72 -5.27 22.39
C LYS A 287 6.10 -5.89 22.21
N THR A 288 6.17 -6.94 21.41
CA THR A 288 7.43 -7.58 20.99
C THR A 288 7.89 -7.01 19.64
N MET A 289 9.15 -7.26 19.29
CA MET A 289 9.67 -6.94 17.97
C MET A 289 8.84 -7.57 16.84
N ALA A 290 8.23 -8.74 17.07
CA ALA A 290 7.33 -9.38 16.11
C ALA A 290 6.21 -8.47 15.59
N LEU A 291 5.69 -7.54 16.40
CA LEU A 291 4.68 -6.58 15.94
C LEU A 291 5.27 -5.58 14.93
N ALA A 292 6.45 -5.03 15.21
CA ALA A 292 7.13 -4.12 14.30
C ALA A 292 7.48 -4.81 12.97
N ILE A 293 8.07 -6.01 13.04
CA ILE A 293 8.50 -6.77 11.87
C ILE A 293 7.30 -7.25 11.04
N TRP A 294 6.21 -7.69 11.68
CA TRP A 294 4.98 -8.01 10.96
C TRP A 294 4.38 -6.78 10.27
N SER A 295 4.40 -5.62 10.93
CA SER A 295 3.95 -4.36 10.32
C SER A 295 4.75 -4.07 9.05
N GLN A 296 6.08 -4.13 9.12
CA GLN A 296 6.93 -3.93 7.93
C GLN A 296 6.66 -4.99 6.84
N PHE A 297 6.45 -6.25 7.22
CA PHE A 297 6.18 -7.33 6.29
C PHE A 297 4.88 -7.11 5.50
N ILE A 298 3.79 -6.71 6.17
CA ILE A 298 2.53 -6.40 5.48
C ILE A 298 2.63 -5.10 4.66
N TYR A 299 3.43 -4.14 5.11
CA TYR A 299 3.71 -2.94 4.32
C TYR A 299 4.38 -3.29 3.00
N HIS A 300 5.34 -4.22 3.00
CA HIS A 300 6.00 -4.68 1.77
C HIS A 300 5.06 -5.43 0.82
N ASP A 301 4.00 -6.07 1.33
CA ASP A 301 2.96 -6.70 0.50
C ASP A 301 2.05 -5.65 -0.18
N LEU A 302 1.77 -4.54 0.50
CA LEU A 302 0.84 -3.51 0.02
C LEU A 302 1.53 -2.38 -0.77
N VAL A 303 2.80 -2.10 -0.48
CA VAL A 303 3.48 -0.87 -0.88
C VAL A 303 4.91 -1.15 -1.32
N HIS A 304 5.23 -0.77 -2.54
CA HIS A 304 6.59 -0.65 -3.06
C HIS A 304 6.69 0.63 -3.89
N THR A 305 7.23 1.71 -3.31
CA THR A 305 7.51 2.95 -4.03
C THR A 305 8.92 2.89 -4.66
N PRO A 306 9.06 2.74 -5.98
CA PRO A 306 10.38 2.65 -6.60
C PRO A 306 11.05 4.02 -6.69
N VAL A 307 12.39 4.03 -6.69
CA VAL A 307 13.22 5.23 -6.87
C VAL A 307 13.65 5.36 -8.33
N ARG A 308 13.63 6.60 -8.86
CA ARG A 308 13.99 6.87 -10.27
C ARG A 308 15.42 6.46 -10.59
N LYS A 309 15.61 5.89 -11.78
CA LYS A 309 16.90 5.74 -12.46
C LYS A 309 17.01 6.73 -13.62
N THR A 310 18.20 6.84 -14.21
CA THR A 310 18.38 7.56 -15.47
C THR A 310 17.55 6.91 -16.58
N ILE A 311 16.95 7.72 -17.46
CA ILE A 311 15.93 7.25 -18.42
C ILE A 311 16.57 6.53 -19.62
N HIS A 312 17.78 6.92 -20.01
CA HIS A 312 18.46 6.41 -21.21
C HIS A 312 19.61 5.45 -20.87
N THR A 313 20.30 5.66 -19.74
CA THR A 313 21.41 4.77 -19.32
C THR A 313 21.02 3.71 -18.28
N ASN A 314 19.80 3.77 -17.73
CA ASN A 314 19.25 2.85 -16.72
C ASN A 314 20.18 2.65 -15.50
N GLN A 315 20.84 3.71 -15.07
CA GLN A 315 21.74 3.75 -13.92
C GLN A 315 21.06 4.37 -12.71
N ALA A 316 21.46 3.93 -11.52
CA ALA A 316 21.08 4.60 -10.29
C ALA A 316 21.62 6.04 -10.25
N ILE A 317 20.86 6.95 -9.67
CA ILE A 317 21.18 8.39 -9.63
C ILE A 317 21.86 8.73 -8.30
N ARG A 318 22.92 9.54 -8.38
CA ARG A 318 23.63 10.09 -7.23
C ARG A 318 23.43 11.62 -7.18
N CYS A 319 23.10 12.16 -6.01
CA CYS A 319 22.70 13.55 -5.86
C CYS A 319 23.64 14.38 -4.97
N CYS A 320 24.47 13.73 -4.17
CA CYS A 320 25.53 14.37 -3.39
C CYS A 320 26.90 13.86 -3.86
N ASP A 321 27.96 14.60 -3.54
CA ASP A 321 29.29 14.04 -3.66
C ASP A 321 29.58 13.01 -2.55
N ASN A 322 30.74 12.34 -2.60
CA ASN A 322 31.05 11.30 -1.61
C ASN A 322 31.39 11.88 -0.23
N ASP A 323 31.67 13.18 -0.16
CA ASP A 323 32.04 13.90 1.06
C ASP A 323 30.82 14.61 1.69
N GLY A 324 29.64 14.46 1.08
CA GLY A 324 28.39 15.03 1.59
C GLY A 324 28.18 16.50 1.20
N PHE A 325 28.76 16.96 0.08
CA PHE A 325 28.49 18.27 -0.50
C PHE A 325 27.58 18.18 -1.74
N PRO A 326 26.87 19.28 -2.09
CA PRO A 326 26.13 19.35 -3.33
C PRO A 326 27.03 19.17 -4.56
N LEU A 327 26.58 18.40 -5.53
CA LEU A 327 27.24 18.30 -6.83
C LEU A 327 27.24 19.65 -7.56
N SER A 328 28.22 19.89 -8.43
CA SER A 328 28.20 21.05 -9.32
C SER A 328 26.94 21.01 -10.21
N PRO A 329 26.33 22.16 -10.59
CA PRO A 329 25.06 22.18 -11.33
C PRO A 329 25.03 21.35 -12.61
N ARG A 330 26.17 21.24 -13.32
CA ARG A 330 26.29 20.43 -14.55
C ARG A 330 26.20 18.92 -14.31
N TYR A 331 26.29 18.48 -13.06
CA TYR A 331 26.28 17.08 -12.62
C TYR A 331 25.04 16.71 -11.82
N ILE A 332 24.08 17.63 -11.67
CA ILE A 332 22.82 17.36 -10.97
C ILE A 332 21.82 16.81 -11.98
N HIS A 333 21.38 15.57 -11.76
CA HIS A 333 20.26 15.01 -12.52
C HIS A 333 18.93 15.66 -12.07
N PRO A 334 17.97 15.97 -12.96
CA PRO A 334 16.70 16.60 -12.56
C PRO A 334 15.83 15.82 -11.58
N SER A 335 16.04 14.50 -11.48
CA SER A 335 15.37 13.64 -10.48
C SER A 335 16.02 13.71 -9.08
N CYS A 336 17.08 14.50 -8.89
CA CYS A 336 17.69 14.72 -7.59
C CYS A 336 16.87 15.70 -6.76
N MET A 337 16.66 15.35 -5.49
CA MET A 337 16.02 16.24 -4.52
C MET A 337 16.70 16.07 -3.15
N PRO A 338 18.02 16.35 -3.06
CA PRO A 338 18.80 16.08 -1.86
C PRO A 338 18.29 16.86 -0.66
N ILE A 339 18.48 16.29 0.52
CA ILE A 339 18.12 16.91 1.80
C ILE A 339 19.25 17.85 2.21
N SER A 340 18.94 19.13 2.42
CA SER A 340 19.93 20.11 2.88
C SER A 340 20.25 19.89 4.36
N VAL A 341 21.54 19.81 4.69
CA VAL A 341 21.99 19.69 6.09
C VAL A 341 22.35 21.08 6.62
N PRO A 342 21.74 21.55 7.73
CA PRO A 342 22.06 22.85 8.33
C PRO A 342 23.51 22.94 8.81
N HIS A 343 24.11 24.13 8.78
CA HIS A 343 25.48 24.35 9.27
C HIS A 343 25.63 24.14 10.78
N ASP A 344 24.55 24.33 11.54
CA ASP A 344 24.47 24.10 12.98
C ASP A 344 24.04 22.67 13.34
N ASP A 345 24.00 21.74 12.38
CA ASP A 345 23.65 20.33 12.62
C ASP A 345 24.58 19.72 13.69
N PRO A 346 24.03 19.18 14.80
CA PRO A 346 24.85 18.73 15.92
C PRO A 346 25.83 17.60 15.57
N PHE A 347 25.48 16.75 14.60
CA PHE A 347 26.27 15.59 14.19
C PHE A 347 27.21 15.91 13.01
N TYR A 348 26.73 16.69 12.04
CA TYR A 348 27.44 16.96 10.80
C TYR A 348 28.27 18.25 10.79
N LYS A 349 28.08 19.17 11.76
CA LYS A 349 28.84 20.44 11.82
C LYS A 349 30.36 20.23 11.76
N GLU A 350 30.88 19.18 12.41
CA GLU A 350 32.32 18.89 12.47
C GLU A 350 32.83 18.20 11.20
N LYS A 351 31.92 17.54 10.46
CA LYS A 351 32.19 16.85 9.20
C LYS A 351 31.95 17.74 7.97
N TYR A 352 31.40 18.94 8.17
CA TYR A 352 31.03 19.90 7.12
C TYR A 352 30.08 19.34 6.04
N VAL A 353 29.30 18.30 6.37
CA VAL A 353 28.31 17.73 5.44
C VAL A 353 27.14 18.70 5.29
N THR A 354 26.75 18.96 4.04
CA THR A 354 25.69 19.92 3.67
C THR A 354 24.63 19.33 2.74
N CYS A 355 24.84 18.11 2.24
CA CYS A 355 23.99 17.38 1.31
C CYS A 355 23.79 15.94 1.80
N MET A 356 22.53 15.53 1.90
CA MET A 356 22.14 14.16 2.19
C MET A 356 21.36 13.59 1.00
N GLU A 357 21.71 12.37 0.59
CA GLU A 357 21.23 11.74 -0.64
C GLU A 357 19.70 11.56 -0.63
N TYR A 358 19.05 11.93 -1.73
CA TYR A 358 17.65 11.61 -1.99
C TYR A 358 17.34 11.74 -3.48
N THR A 359 16.76 10.68 -4.05
CA THR A 359 16.30 10.62 -5.44
C THR A 359 14.79 10.43 -5.46
N ARG A 360 14.12 11.19 -6.32
CA ARG A 360 12.65 11.22 -6.42
C ARG A 360 12.07 9.86 -6.79
N SER A 361 10.85 9.62 -6.32
CA SER A 361 10.08 8.41 -6.59
C SER A 361 9.63 8.32 -8.05
N VAL A 362 9.47 7.08 -8.53
CA VAL A 362 8.91 6.79 -9.85
C VAL A 362 7.43 7.15 -9.89
N THR A 363 7.01 7.67 -11.04
CA THR A 363 5.68 8.15 -11.37
C THR A 363 5.04 7.29 -12.46
N THR A 364 3.70 7.31 -12.52
CA THR A 364 2.92 6.57 -13.52
C THR A 364 1.76 7.43 -14.04
N TYR A 365 0.89 6.85 -14.86
CA TYR A 365 -0.29 7.51 -15.37
C TYR A 365 -1.29 7.83 -14.25
N ARG A 366 -2.00 8.95 -14.39
CA ARG A 366 -3.19 9.23 -13.57
C ARG A 366 -4.28 8.21 -13.92
N GLY A 367 -4.95 7.66 -12.91
CA GLY A 367 -5.99 6.64 -13.09
C GLY A 367 -7.24 7.12 -13.85
N ASP A 368 -7.44 8.42 -13.98
CA ASP A 368 -8.53 9.07 -14.73
C ASP A 368 -8.16 9.40 -16.19
N CYS A 369 -6.91 9.09 -16.59
CA CYS A 369 -6.38 9.36 -17.91
C CYS A 369 -6.40 10.84 -18.34
N THR A 370 -5.98 11.71 -17.42
CA THR A 370 -5.87 13.16 -17.63
C THR A 370 -4.43 13.65 -17.51
N PHE A 371 -4.18 14.89 -17.93
CA PHE A 371 -2.98 15.63 -17.54
C PHE A 371 -3.04 16.02 -16.06
N GLY A 372 -1.98 16.59 -15.50
CA GLY A 372 -2.01 17.16 -14.14
C GLY A 372 -0.82 16.76 -13.30
N ALA A 373 -1.03 16.76 -11.98
CA ALA A 373 0.02 16.51 -11.01
C ALA A 373 0.59 15.09 -11.10
N ALA A 374 1.87 14.97 -10.72
CA ALA A 374 2.61 13.72 -10.66
C ALA A 374 1.93 12.73 -9.70
N GLU A 375 1.71 11.51 -10.17
CA GLU A 375 1.20 10.39 -9.37
C GLU A 375 2.27 9.32 -9.22
N GLN A 376 2.65 9.02 -7.98
CA GLN A 376 3.67 8.04 -7.67
C GLN A 376 3.14 6.62 -7.84
N MET A 377 4.01 5.76 -8.36
CA MET A 377 3.69 4.37 -8.67
C MET A 377 3.78 3.48 -7.43
N ASN A 378 2.87 2.51 -7.33
CA ASN A 378 3.04 1.32 -6.52
C ASN A 378 3.48 0.14 -7.37
N GLN A 379 4.67 -0.42 -7.14
CA GLN A 379 5.14 -1.63 -7.83
C GLN A 379 4.58 -2.92 -7.22
N ALA A 380 4.12 -2.88 -5.96
CA ALA A 380 3.39 -3.97 -5.33
C ALA A 380 1.93 -4.01 -5.80
N THR A 381 1.25 -5.15 -5.59
CA THR A 381 -0.21 -5.19 -5.70
C THR A 381 -0.81 -4.33 -4.57
N HIS A 382 -2.04 -3.84 -4.73
CA HIS A 382 -2.70 -3.08 -3.65
C HIS A 382 -3.53 -3.99 -2.71
N PHE A 383 -3.28 -5.30 -2.74
CA PHE A 383 -3.99 -6.29 -1.95
C PHE A 383 -3.06 -6.94 -0.94
N LEU A 384 -3.60 -7.35 0.21
CA LEU A 384 -2.86 -8.21 1.14
C LEU A 384 -2.91 -9.64 0.61
N ASP A 385 -2.10 -9.95 -0.41
CA ASP A 385 -2.13 -11.19 -1.18
C ASP A 385 -0.78 -11.91 -1.30
N GLY A 386 0.16 -11.57 -0.42
CA GLY A 386 1.48 -12.17 -0.34
C GLY A 386 2.32 -11.92 -1.60
N SER A 387 2.06 -10.84 -2.33
CA SER A 387 2.84 -10.44 -3.51
C SER A 387 4.33 -10.29 -3.18
N ASN A 388 4.66 -9.91 -1.95
CA ASN A 388 6.04 -9.91 -1.46
C ASN A 388 6.67 -11.31 -1.37
N ILE A 389 5.89 -12.37 -1.18
CA ILE A 389 6.35 -13.77 -1.21
C ILE A 389 6.37 -14.31 -2.65
N TYR A 390 5.32 -14.03 -3.42
CA TYR A 390 5.04 -14.69 -4.70
C TYR A 390 5.43 -13.89 -5.95
N GLY A 391 5.84 -12.63 -5.80
CA GLY A 391 6.05 -11.69 -6.89
C GLY A 391 4.76 -11.01 -7.34
N ALA A 392 4.88 -9.77 -7.82
CA ALA A 392 3.77 -8.93 -8.29
C ALA A 392 3.46 -9.08 -9.79
N ASN A 393 4.04 -10.09 -10.46
CA ASN A 393 3.70 -10.43 -11.85
C ASN A 393 4.00 -11.91 -12.14
N SER A 394 3.50 -12.40 -13.27
CA SER A 394 3.62 -13.82 -13.63
C SER A 394 5.05 -14.28 -13.94
N TYR A 395 5.92 -13.38 -14.38
CA TYR A 395 7.31 -13.71 -14.69
C TYR A 395 8.10 -13.98 -13.40
N ASP A 396 8.01 -13.07 -12.43
CA ASP A 396 8.66 -13.22 -11.13
C ASP A 396 8.09 -14.42 -10.36
N ALA A 397 6.77 -14.59 -10.38
CA ALA A 397 6.12 -15.74 -9.78
C ALA A 397 6.60 -17.07 -10.40
N ALA A 398 6.80 -17.12 -11.72
CA ALA A 398 7.33 -18.31 -12.38
C ALA A 398 8.82 -18.55 -12.04
N ALA A 399 9.61 -17.49 -11.86
CA ALA A 399 11.02 -17.56 -11.52
C ALA A 399 11.26 -18.11 -10.11
N LEU A 400 10.36 -17.83 -9.17
CA LEU A 400 10.44 -18.27 -7.76
C LEU A 400 9.93 -19.71 -7.53
N ARG A 401 9.29 -20.35 -8.52
CA ARG A 401 8.72 -21.69 -8.40
C ARG A 401 9.74 -22.78 -8.73
N GLU A 402 9.72 -23.88 -7.95
CA GLU A 402 10.48 -25.11 -8.23
C GLU A 402 9.90 -25.87 -9.44
N ARG A 403 8.68 -25.52 -9.86
CA ARG A 403 7.89 -26.12 -10.96
C ARG A 403 7.35 -27.53 -10.68
N THR A 404 7.97 -28.28 -9.78
CA THR A 404 7.52 -29.62 -9.36
C THR A 404 6.89 -29.56 -7.96
N GLY A 405 5.91 -30.43 -7.71
CA GLY A 405 5.24 -30.56 -6.40
C GLY A 405 4.45 -29.33 -5.92
N GLY A 406 4.34 -28.30 -6.75
CA GLY A 406 3.74 -27.01 -6.36
C GLY A 406 4.59 -26.19 -5.39
N LEU A 407 5.91 -26.43 -5.34
CA LEU A 407 6.82 -25.80 -4.38
C LEU A 407 7.39 -24.46 -4.87
N LEU A 408 7.79 -23.62 -3.93
CA LEU A 408 8.72 -22.51 -4.11
C LEU A 408 10.17 -23.00 -3.99
N LYS A 409 11.07 -22.35 -4.72
CA LYS A 409 12.51 -22.62 -4.66
C LYS A 409 13.06 -22.29 -3.27
N THR A 410 14.03 -23.08 -2.84
CA THR A 410 14.79 -22.89 -1.59
C THR A 410 16.25 -23.24 -1.84
N ALA A 411 17.16 -22.73 -1.01
CA ALA A 411 18.56 -23.13 -1.01
C ALA A 411 18.88 -23.94 0.27
N GLN A 412 19.81 -24.88 0.17
CA GLN A 412 20.38 -25.56 1.34
C GLN A 412 21.72 -24.87 1.68
N ILE A 413 21.81 -24.30 2.87
CA ILE A 413 23.01 -23.60 3.37
C ILE A 413 23.27 -24.13 4.78
N GLU A 414 24.49 -24.60 5.07
CA GLU A 414 24.84 -25.16 6.40
C GLU A 414 23.85 -26.24 6.91
N ASP A 415 23.35 -27.09 5.99
CA ASP A 415 22.33 -28.14 6.23
C ASP A 415 20.93 -27.62 6.62
N GLU A 416 20.62 -26.34 6.36
CA GLU A 416 19.32 -25.72 6.63
C GLU A 416 18.62 -25.17 5.36
N GLU A 417 17.28 -25.22 5.33
CA GLU A 417 16.45 -24.74 4.20
C GLU A 417 16.25 -23.22 4.28
N HIS A 418 16.87 -22.46 3.40
CA HIS A 418 16.73 -20.99 3.31
C HIS A 418 16.02 -20.55 2.02
N LEU A 419 15.73 -19.26 1.94
CA LEU A 419 15.33 -18.61 0.69
C LEU A 419 16.38 -18.88 -0.42
N PRO A 420 15.96 -18.91 -1.69
CA PRO A 420 16.88 -19.09 -2.79
C PRO A 420 17.87 -17.92 -2.85
N LEU A 421 19.10 -18.16 -3.30
CA LEU A 421 20.11 -17.10 -3.43
C LEU A 421 19.87 -16.26 -4.69
N ALA A 422 20.16 -14.97 -4.60
CA ALA A 422 20.12 -14.04 -5.73
C ALA A 422 21.21 -14.38 -6.76
N ALA A 423 20.89 -14.27 -8.04
CA ALA A 423 21.85 -14.50 -9.12
C ALA A 423 22.95 -13.42 -9.16
N ASN A 424 22.58 -12.17 -8.85
CA ASN A 424 23.48 -11.02 -8.76
C ASN A 424 23.39 -10.38 -7.36
N PRO A 425 24.08 -10.90 -6.34
CA PRO A 425 23.96 -10.41 -4.96
C PRO A 425 24.24 -8.92 -4.79
N THR A 426 25.22 -8.38 -5.53
CA THR A 426 25.64 -6.97 -5.44
C THR A 426 24.62 -5.96 -5.99
N GLU A 427 23.58 -6.43 -6.69
CA GLU A 427 22.49 -5.58 -7.21
C GLU A 427 21.31 -5.49 -6.23
N GLN A 428 21.21 -6.42 -5.28
CA GLN A 428 20.09 -6.55 -4.34
C GLN A 428 20.50 -6.41 -2.87
N CYS A 429 21.78 -6.58 -2.56
CA CYS A 429 22.33 -6.53 -1.22
C CYS A 429 23.62 -5.69 -1.16
N LEU A 430 23.94 -5.18 0.03
CA LEU A 430 25.16 -4.41 0.30
C LEU A 430 26.33 -5.34 0.66
N VAL A 431 26.63 -6.26 -0.26
CA VAL A 431 27.70 -7.26 -0.14
C VAL A 431 28.87 -6.95 -1.08
N ASP A 432 30.09 -7.25 -0.64
CA ASP A 432 31.31 -6.90 -1.37
C ASP A 432 31.70 -7.91 -2.48
N SER A 433 31.12 -9.12 -2.43
CA SER A 433 31.43 -10.21 -3.35
C SER A 433 30.20 -10.68 -4.11
N LYS A 434 30.41 -11.10 -5.36
CA LYS A 434 29.42 -11.85 -6.15
C LYS A 434 29.06 -13.22 -5.54
N THR A 435 29.84 -13.69 -4.57
CA THR A 435 29.57 -14.91 -3.79
C THR A 435 29.00 -14.61 -2.40
N GLY A 436 28.71 -13.34 -2.07
CA GLY A 436 28.10 -12.97 -0.80
C GLY A 436 26.67 -13.50 -0.69
N THR A 437 26.22 -13.73 0.55
CA THR A 437 24.86 -14.18 0.81
C THR A 437 23.88 -13.05 0.49
N CYS A 438 22.93 -13.32 -0.40
CA CYS A 438 21.80 -12.43 -0.66
C CYS A 438 20.61 -13.30 -1.06
N PHE A 439 19.47 -13.13 -0.41
CA PHE A 439 18.29 -13.94 -0.70
C PHE A 439 17.45 -13.32 -1.81
N ASN A 440 16.77 -14.16 -2.57
CA ASN A 440 15.83 -13.79 -3.60
C ASN A 440 14.40 -14.13 -3.15
N ALA A 441 13.48 -13.19 -3.31
CA ALA A 441 12.08 -13.32 -2.90
C ALA A 441 11.16 -12.58 -3.89
N GLY A 442 9.85 -12.57 -3.63
CA GLY A 442 8.88 -11.81 -4.43
C GLY A 442 9.02 -10.29 -4.34
N ASP A 443 9.69 -9.79 -3.31
CA ASP A 443 10.03 -8.37 -3.12
C ASP A 443 11.52 -8.22 -2.79
N ALA A 444 12.18 -7.27 -3.47
CA ALA A 444 13.63 -7.04 -3.36
C ALA A 444 14.08 -6.61 -1.95
N ARG A 445 13.16 -6.04 -1.15
CA ARG A 445 13.45 -5.56 0.21
C ARG A 445 13.39 -6.69 1.25
N ALA A 446 13.27 -7.95 0.84
CA ALA A 446 13.35 -9.09 1.77
C ALA A 446 14.66 -9.10 2.59
N ASN A 447 15.75 -8.54 2.05
CA ASN A 447 17.05 -8.47 2.71
C ASN A 447 17.26 -7.21 3.54
N THR A 448 16.28 -6.30 3.69
CA THR A 448 16.48 -5.02 4.39
C THR A 448 17.14 -5.22 5.74
N HIS A 449 16.71 -6.20 6.54
CA HIS A 449 17.42 -6.63 7.75
C HIS A 449 17.11 -8.09 8.11
N PRO A 450 17.89 -8.73 9.01
CA PRO A 450 17.76 -10.15 9.33
C PRO A 450 16.40 -10.59 9.89
N TRP A 451 15.70 -9.77 10.66
CA TRP A 451 14.35 -10.12 11.13
C TRP A 451 13.38 -10.28 9.96
N LEU A 452 13.45 -9.37 8.98
CA LEU A 452 12.59 -9.41 7.81
C LEU A 452 12.92 -10.62 6.94
N ALA A 453 14.19 -10.86 6.62
CA ALA A 453 14.61 -12.04 5.87
C ALA A 453 14.16 -13.35 6.54
N SER A 454 14.14 -13.38 7.88
CA SER A 454 13.61 -14.50 8.66
C SER A 454 12.09 -14.66 8.50
N MET A 455 11.33 -13.56 8.49
CA MET A 455 9.89 -13.54 8.23
C MET A 455 9.55 -14.05 6.81
N TYR A 456 10.31 -13.62 5.79
CA TYR A 456 10.14 -14.15 4.44
C TYR A 456 10.44 -15.65 4.37
N SER A 457 11.49 -16.10 5.06
CA SER A 457 11.89 -17.52 5.10
C SER A 457 10.78 -18.41 5.66
N ILE A 458 10.14 -18.03 6.77
CA ILE A 458 9.08 -18.86 7.38
C ILE A 458 7.84 -18.96 6.49
N TRP A 459 7.51 -17.92 5.72
CA TRP A 459 6.36 -17.95 4.81
C TRP A 459 6.61 -18.83 3.58
N VAL A 460 7.84 -18.86 3.06
CA VAL A 460 8.23 -19.79 2.00
C VAL A 460 8.22 -21.24 2.51
N ARG A 461 8.71 -21.48 3.74
CA ARG A 461 8.62 -22.79 4.40
C ARG A 461 7.16 -23.22 4.58
N GLU A 462 6.28 -22.31 4.99
CA GLU A 462 4.85 -22.61 5.17
C GLU A 462 4.16 -22.98 3.86
N HIS A 463 4.45 -22.25 2.77
CA HIS A 463 3.97 -22.61 1.45
C HIS A 463 4.38 -24.04 1.06
N ASN A 464 5.66 -24.37 1.23
CA ASN A 464 6.19 -25.68 0.89
C ASN A 464 5.62 -26.79 1.79
N ARG A 465 5.42 -26.52 3.08
CA ARG A 465 4.78 -27.43 4.04
C ARG A 465 3.33 -27.74 3.62
N ILE A 466 2.55 -26.72 3.27
CA ILE A 466 1.17 -26.87 2.79
C ILE A 466 1.14 -27.64 1.47
N ALA A 467 1.96 -27.26 0.49
CA ALA A 467 2.01 -27.92 -0.82
C ALA A 467 2.35 -29.42 -0.72
N ARG A 468 3.38 -29.78 0.07
CA ARG A 468 3.75 -31.18 0.34
C ARG A 468 2.59 -31.95 0.98
N THR A 469 1.93 -31.36 1.98
CA THR A 469 0.80 -31.99 2.66
C THR A 469 -0.40 -32.19 1.74
N LEU A 470 -0.72 -31.18 0.90
CA LEU A 470 -1.81 -31.26 -0.07
C LEU A 470 -1.54 -32.32 -1.14
N ALA A 471 -0.28 -32.50 -1.56
CA ALA A 471 0.11 -33.55 -2.50
C ALA A 471 -0.10 -34.95 -1.90
N THR A 472 0.19 -35.14 -0.61
CA THR A 472 -0.10 -36.40 0.10
C THR A 472 -1.60 -36.64 0.24
N LEU A 473 -2.38 -35.61 0.58
CA LEU A 473 -3.84 -35.72 0.74
C LEU A 473 -4.58 -35.89 -0.59
N ASN A 474 -3.99 -35.41 -1.69
CA ASN A 474 -4.61 -35.40 -3.02
C ASN A 474 -3.62 -35.86 -4.11
N PRO A 475 -3.32 -37.16 -4.21
CA PRO A 475 -2.32 -37.68 -5.15
C PRO A 475 -2.60 -37.35 -6.63
N GLY A 476 -3.87 -37.13 -6.99
CA GLY A 476 -4.27 -36.74 -8.35
C GLY A 476 -4.10 -35.26 -8.71
N TRP A 477 -3.63 -34.40 -7.80
CA TRP A 477 -3.42 -32.97 -8.10
C TRP A 477 -2.07 -32.72 -8.79
N ASN A 478 -2.09 -31.88 -9.83
CA ASN A 478 -0.87 -31.46 -10.52
C ASN A 478 -0.15 -30.31 -9.78
N SER A 479 1.10 -30.04 -10.16
CA SER A 479 1.94 -29.00 -9.55
C SER A 479 1.31 -27.61 -9.55
N ASP A 480 0.62 -27.22 -10.61
CA ASP A 480 -0.02 -25.90 -10.70
C ASP A 480 -1.17 -25.76 -9.69
N ARG A 481 -2.01 -26.80 -9.56
CA ARG A 481 -3.09 -26.81 -8.58
C ARG A 481 -2.54 -26.80 -7.15
N LEU A 482 -1.51 -27.58 -6.88
CA LEU A 482 -0.85 -27.59 -5.57
C LEU A 482 -0.30 -26.21 -5.20
N TYR A 483 0.43 -25.57 -6.11
CA TYR A 483 0.95 -24.21 -5.93
C TYR A 483 -0.16 -23.19 -5.65
N HIS A 484 -1.22 -23.19 -6.47
CA HIS A 484 -2.29 -22.21 -6.35
C HIS A 484 -3.15 -22.41 -5.09
N GLU A 485 -3.40 -23.65 -4.65
CA GLU A 485 -4.10 -23.91 -3.39
C GLU A 485 -3.21 -23.59 -2.19
N ALA A 486 -1.92 -23.92 -2.21
CA ALA A 486 -0.98 -23.53 -1.17
C ALA A 486 -0.86 -22.01 -1.04
N ARG A 487 -0.65 -21.30 -2.16
CA ARG A 487 -0.67 -19.82 -2.23
C ARG A 487 -1.94 -19.26 -1.62
N ARG A 488 -3.10 -19.81 -2.01
CA ARG A 488 -4.41 -19.35 -1.54
C ARG A 488 -4.59 -19.57 -0.03
N ILE A 489 -4.13 -20.68 0.54
CA ILE A 489 -4.17 -20.93 1.98
C ILE A 489 -3.25 -19.96 2.71
N VAL A 490 -1.98 -19.84 2.29
CA VAL A 490 -1.00 -18.90 2.89
C VAL A 490 -1.53 -17.47 2.92
N ILE A 491 -2.12 -16.99 1.82
CA ILE A 491 -2.74 -15.65 1.78
C ILE A 491 -3.87 -15.54 2.80
N ALA A 492 -4.69 -16.58 2.96
CA ALA A 492 -5.77 -16.57 3.92
C ALA A 492 -5.25 -16.56 5.37
N GLU A 493 -4.15 -17.25 5.67
CA GLU A 493 -3.49 -17.20 6.97
C GLU A 493 -2.91 -15.81 7.23
N LEU A 494 -2.21 -15.22 6.24
CA LEU A 494 -1.67 -13.86 6.32
C LEU A 494 -2.76 -12.82 6.60
N GLN A 495 -3.86 -12.86 5.84
CA GLN A 495 -5.01 -11.99 6.05
C GLN A 495 -5.66 -12.23 7.42
N HIS A 496 -5.82 -13.48 7.85
CA HIS A 496 -6.41 -13.79 9.15
C HIS A 496 -5.57 -13.24 10.31
N ILE A 497 -4.26 -13.53 10.32
CA ILE A 497 -3.35 -13.06 11.36
C ILE A 497 -3.30 -11.53 11.38
N THR A 498 -3.21 -10.89 10.21
CA THR A 498 -3.16 -9.43 10.11
C THR A 498 -4.40 -8.77 10.72
N TYR A 499 -5.60 -9.21 10.33
CA TYR A 499 -6.84 -8.57 10.76
C TYR A 499 -7.29 -8.97 12.16
N LYS A 500 -7.05 -10.21 12.61
CA LYS A 500 -7.59 -10.73 13.88
C LYS A 500 -6.61 -10.71 15.04
N THR A 501 -5.31 -10.55 14.77
CA THR A 501 -4.30 -10.57 15.83
C THR A 501 -3.38 -9.35 15.80
N TRP A 502 -2.83 -8.98 14.64
CA TRP A 502 -1.96 -7.82 14.54
C TRP A 502 -2.71 -6.49 14.68
N LEU A 503 -3.81 -6.29 13.93
CA LEU A 503 -4.56 -5.03 13.96
C LEU A 503 -5.09 -4.69 15.37
N PRO A 504 -5.67 -5.64 16.14
CA PRO A 504 -6.06 -5.39 17.53
C PRO A 504 -4.86 -5.15 18.45
N ALA A 505 -3.71 -5.78 18.18
CA ALA A 505 -2.49 -5.51 18.94
C ALA A 505 -1.94 -4.09 18.67
N LEU A 506 -2.16 -3.52 17.47
CA LEU A 506 -1.75 -2.16 17.13
C LEU A 506 -2.76 -1.10 17.63
N THR A 507 -4.05 -1.37 17.48
CA THR A 507 -5.13 -0.37 17.66
C THR A 507 -5.92 -0.51 18.96
N GLY A 508 -5.79 -1.63 19.68
CA GLY A 508 -6.58 -1.93 20.86
C GLY A 508 -7.91 -2.64 20.53
N ARG A 509 -8.47 -3.37 21.50
CA ARG A 509 -9.63 -4.26 21.29
C ARG A 509 -10.95 -3.54 21.01
N SER A 510 -11.20 -2.41 21.65
CA SER A 510 -12.43 -1.63 21.47
C SER A 510 -12.61 -1.14 20.03
N PHE A 511 -11.50 -0.91 19.33
CA PHE A 511 -11.52 -0.47 17.94
C PHE A 511 -11.80 -1.62 16.96
N ASP A 512 -11.34 -2.83 17.28
CA ASP A 512 -11.56 -4.03 16.47
C ASP A 512 -13.04 -4.46 16.48
N GLU A 513 -13.68 -4.47 17.65
CA GLU A 513 -15.11 -4.83 17.77
C GLU A 513 -16.01 -3.93 16.91
N LEU A 514 -15.71 -2.62 16.86
CA LEU A 514 -16.39 -1.68 15.98
C LEU A 514 -16.09 -1.96 14.51
N TYR A 515 -14.83 -2.25 14.17
CA TYR A 515 -14.41 -2.57 12.81
C TYR A 515 -15.08 -3.84 12.27
N GLU A 516 -15.23 -4.88 13.09
CA GLU A 516 -15.90 -6.13 12.73
C GLU A 516 -17.41 -6.00 12.58
N SER A 517 -18.04 -5.13 13.38
CA SER A 517 -19.50 -4.91 13.32
C SER A 517 -19.98 -4.36 11.98
N TYR A 518 -19.08 -3.79 11.18
CA TYR A 518 -19.36 -3.10 9.93
C TYR A 518 -18.66 -3.75 8.72
N ASP A 519 -18.69 -5.08 8.63
CA ASP A 519 -18.19 -5.82 7.47
C ASP A 519 -19.31 -6.08 6.46
N PRO A 520 -19.42 -5.31 5.37
CA PRO A 520 -20.45 -5.53 4.34
C PRO A 520 -20.14 -6.75 3.46
N GLY A 521 -19.00 -7.42 3.65
CA GLY A 521 -18.45 -8.36 2.69
C GLY A 521 -17.84 -7.64 1.49
N TYR A 522 -17.80 -8.33 0.34
CA TYR A 522 -17.27 -7.74 -0.89
C TYR A 522 -18.23 -6.71 -1.48
N VAL A 523 -17.72 -5.51 -1.81
CA VAL A 523 -18.47 -4.44 -2.46
C VAL A 523 -17.68 -3.96 -3.67
N SER A 524 -18.24 -4.14 -4.87
CA SER A 524 -17.52 -3.90 -6.12
C SER A 524 -17.30 -2.42 -6.45
N GLU A 525 -17.99 -1.52 -5.77
CA GLU A 525 -17.85 -0.07 -5.87
C GLU A 525 -16.69 0.46 -5.01
N ILE A 526 -16.18 -0.35 -4.08
CA ILE A 526 -15.03 0.02 -3.26
C ILE A 526 -13.75 -0.19 -4.06
N ASP A 527 -13.01 0.90 -4.22
CA ASP A 527 -11.67 0.90 -4.79
C ASP A 527 -10.64 0.46 -3.72
N PRO A 528 -9.95 -0.68 -3.91
CA PRO A 528 -8.98 -1.23 -2.97
C PRO A 528 -7.60 -0.55 -3.04
N THR A 529 -7.38 0.35 -4.01
CA THR A 529 -6.07 0.98 -4.25
C THR A 529 -5.52 1.65 -2.99
N ILE A 530 -4.25 1.36 -2.67
CA ILE A 530 -3.54 1.99 -1.56
C ILE A 530 -3.45 3.50 -1.75
N THR A 531 -3.73 4.25 -0.69
CA THR A 531 -3.65 5.71 -0.66
C THR A 531 -2.21 6.18 -0.43
N ASN A 532 -1.85 7.28 -1.08
CA ASN A 532 -0.50 7.86 -1.00
C ASN A 532 -0.17 8.27 0.45
N SER A 533 -1.14 8.80 1.19
CA SER A 533 -1.01 9.12 2.62
C SER A 533 -0.76 7.90 3.50
N PHE A 534 -1.34 6.74 3.18
CA PHE A 534 -1.04 5.50 3.88
C PHE A 534 0.39 5.04 3.56
N ALA A 535 0.72 4.99 2.27
CA ALA A 535 2.00 4.49 1.78
C ALA A 535 3.19 5.33 2.24
N THR A 536 3.06 6.65 2.34
CA THR A 536 4.21 7.56 2.49
C THR A 536 4.27 8.28 3.84
N ALA A 537 3.25 8.14 4.69
CA ALA A 537 3.24 8.78 6.01
C ALA A 537 2.67 7.88 7.10
N ALA A 538 1.43 7.42 6.96
CA ALA A 538 0.74 6.79 8.09
C ALA A 538 1.38 5.49 8.56
N PHE A 539 2.01 4.73 7.66
CA PHE A 539 2.65 3.45 7.99
C PHE A 539 4.11 3.58 8.47
N HIS A 540 4.71 4.77 8.39
CA HIS A 540 6.13 4.97 8.73
C HIS A 540 6.41 4.97 10.25
N PHE A 541 5.35 4.91 11.08
CA PHE A 541 5.44 4.68 12.53
C PHE A 541 6.30 3.45 12.88
N VAL A 542 6.35 2.46 11.97
CA VAL A 542 7.14 1.23 12.15
C VAL A 542 8.62 1.53 12.39
N ASN A 543 9.17 2.58 11.76
CA ASN A 543 10.57 2.96 11.94
C ASN A 543 10.91 3.34 13.39
N SER A 544 9.94 3.88 14.14
CA SER A 544 10.09 4.21 15.57
C SER A 544 10.04 2.98 16.47
N LEU A 545 9.48 1.86 15.99
CA LEU A 545 9.35 0.64 16.80
C LEU A 545 10.59 -0.25 16.74
N LEU A 546 11.53 0.05 15.84
CA LEU A 546 12.74 -0.75 15.65
C LEU A 546 13.76 -0.49 16.74
N ASP A 547 14.29 -1.57 17.28
CA ASP A 547 15.42 -1.54 18.20
C ASP A 547 16.74 -1.39 17.45
N GLN A 548 17.72 -0.81 18.12
CA GLN A 548 19.08 -0.63 17.64
C GLN A 548 19.85 -1.96 17.52
N ASP A 549 19.46 -3.00 18.27
CA ASP A 549 20.09 -4.30 18.31
C ASP A 549 19.12 -5.43 17.93
N ILE A 550 19.66 -6.42 17.23
CA ILE A 550 19.03 -7.69 16.89
C ILE A 550 19.45 -8.72 17.94
N GLU A 551 18.52 -9.13 18.78
CA GLU A 551 18.78 -10.19 19.76
C GLU A 551 18.71 -11.57 19.10
N LEU A 552 19.80 -12.33 19.13
CA LEU A 552 19.81 -13.75 18.80
C LEU A 552 19.68 -14.55 20.09
N VAL A 553 18.65 -15.39 20.17
CA VAL A 553 18.33 -16.14 21.40
C VAL A 553 18.51 -17.63 21.17
N ASP A 554 19.40 -18.23 21.96
CA ASP A 554 19.69 -19.67 21.95
C ASP A 554 18.64 -20.49 22.72
N LYS A 555 18.70 -21.83 22.60
CA LYS A 555 17.75 -22.74 23.27
C LYS A 555 17.85 -22.71 24.79
N ASP A 556 19.00 -22.33 25.34
CA ASP A 556 19.22 -22.11 26.77
C ASP A 556 18.79 -20.71 27.25
N ASN A 557 18.20 -19.91 26.35
CA ASN A 557 17.82 -18.50 26.52
C ASN A 557 19.02 -17.55 26.70
N SER A 558 20.24 -17.94 26.32
CA SER A 558 21.33 -16.98 26.20
C SER A 558 21.07 -16.02 25.03
N VAL A 559 21.38 -14.75 25.23
CA VAL A 559 21.11 -13.66 24.28
C VAL A 559 22.42 -13.10 23.75
N THR A 560 22.55 -13.03 22.42
CA THR A 560 23.66 -12.38 21.73
C THR A 560 23.14 -11.23 20.88
N PRO A 561 23.40 -9.96 21.26
CA PRO A 561 22.93 -8.81 20.49
C PRO A 561 23.85 -8.52 19.30
N HIS A 562 23.26 -8.09 18.18
CA HIS A 562 23.97 -7.61 16.99
C HIS A 562 23.40 -6.28 16.51
N ARG A 563 24.25 -5.27 16.32
CA ARG A 563 23.81 -3.93 15.89
C ARG A 563 23.06 -3.96 14.56
N LEU A 564 21.83 -3.45 14.51
CA LEU A 564 20.98 -3.40 13.32
C LEU A 564 21.65 -2.68 12.16
N LEU A 565 22.33 -1.55 12.44
CA LEU A 565 23.07 -0.76 11.45
C LEU A 565 24.01 -1.60 10.59
N ASN A 566 24.71 -2.55 11.19
CA ASN A 566 25.72 -3.35 10.50
C ASN A 566 25.10 -4.48 9.66
N ASN A 567 23.79 -4.68 9.75
CA ASN A 567 23.07 -5.81 9.14
C ASN A 567 22.03 -5.38 8.10
N TYR A 568 21.97 -4.09 7.73
CA TYR A 568 21.11 -3.66 6.62
C TYR A 568 21.58 -4.23 5.27
N PHE A 569 20.68 -4.90 4.54
CA PHE A 569 20.99 -5.54 3.26
C PHE A 569 22.18 -6.52 3.31
N LYS A 570 22.39 -7.12 4.48
CA LYS A 570 23.47 -8.04 4.84
C LYS A 570 22.90 -9.24 5.62
N PRO A 571 22.37 -10.26 4.91
CA PRO A 571 21.59 -11.34 5.52
C PRO A 571 22.46 -12.47 6.11
N GLU A 572 23.76 -12.25 6.34
CA GLU A 572 24.70 -13.27 6.78
C GLU A 572 24.24 -13.96 8.09
N LEU A 573 23.71 -13.20 9.05
CA LEU A 573 23.21 -13.75 10.32
C LEU A 573 22.11 -14.80 10.13
N VAL A 574 21.28 -14.66 9.09
CA VAL A 574 20.20 -15.62 8.80
C VAL A 574 20.77 -16.91 8.21
N SER A 575 21.82 -16.81 7.40
CA SER A 575 22.46 -17.96 6.72
C SER A 575 23.40 -18.77 7.60
N GLN A 576 23.74 -18.29 8.79
CA GLN A 576 24.53 -19.05 9.75
C GLN A 576 23.71 -20.21 10.30
N LYS A 577 24.38 -21.31 10.64
CA LYS A 577 23.74 -22.48 11.26
C LYS A 577 22.98 -22.10 12.54
N GLY A 578 21.68 -22.39 12.57
CA GLY A 578 20.75 -22.02 13.63
C GLY A 578 20.39 -20.53 13.68
N GLY A 579 20.95 -19.69 12.81
CA GLY A 579 20.77 -18.24 12.81
C GLY A 579 19.31 -17.83 12.63
N LEU A 580 18.61 -18.43 11.67
CA LEU A 580 17.18 -18.20 11.46
C LEU A 580 16.35 -18.48 12.73
N GLU A 581 16.60 -19.60 13.41
CA GLU A 581 15.88 -19.96 14.64
C GLU A 581 16.15 -18.93 15.74
N LYS A 582 17.42 -18.58 15.97
CA LYS A 582 17.84 -17.64 17.02
C LYS A 582 17.24 -16.25 16.83
N ILE A 583 17.21 -15.76 15.59
CA ILE A 583 16.61 -14.46 15.24
C ILE A 583 15.10 -14.49 15.50
N LEU A 584 14.41 -15.58 15.13
CA LEU A 584 12.97 -15.70 15.36
C LEU A 584 12.64 -15.82 16.86
N ARG A 585 13.48 -16.50 17.65
CA ARG A 585 13.34 -16.55 19.13
C ARG A 585 13.52 -15.17 19.75
N GLY A 586 14.52 -14.43 19.30
CA GLY A 586 14.73 -13.03 19.68
C GLY A 586 13.55 -12.15 19.30
N MET A 587 13.08 -12.23 18.06
CA MET A 587 11.96 -11.42 17.56
C MET A 587 10.68 -11.52 18.41
N VAL A 588 10.39 -12.70 18.98
CA VAL A 588 9.20 -12.88 19.85
C VAL A 588 9.49 -12.63 21.34
N SER A 589 10.75 -12.53 21.76
CA SER A 589 11.11 -12.30 23.17
C SER A 589 11.52 -10.85 23.45
N GLN A 590 12.26 -10.25 22.51
CA GLN A 590 12.68 -8.86 22.51
C GLN A 590 11.46 -7.93 22.44
N LYS A 591 11.48 -6.88 23.26
CA LYS A 591 10.48 -5.81 23.25
C LYS A 591 10.72 -4.89 22.06
N SER A 592 9.66 -4.37 21.46
CA SER A 592 9.82 -3.27 20.49
C SER A 592 10.12 -1.95 21.21
N GLN A 593 10.62 -0.95 20.50
CA GLN A 593 10.66 0.42 21.01
C GLN A 593 9.25 1.04 21.07
N GLY A 594 9.12 2.16 21.77
CA GLY A 594 7.89 2.98 21.82
C GLY A 594 7.59 3.67 20.49
N LEU A 595 6.33 4.06 20.25
CA LEU A 595 6.02 4.99 19.18
C LEU A 595 6.13 6.42 19.72
N ASP A 596 7.22 7.09 19.38
CA ASP A 596 7.50 8.47 19.78
C ASP A 596 8.58 9.07 18.87
N PHE A 597 9.21 10.17 19.29
CA PHE A 597 10.35 10.77 18.58
C PHE A 597 11.70 10.28 19.10
N ASN A 598 11.76 9.17 19.85
CA ASN A 598 13.01 8.55 20.28
C ASN A 598 13.51 7.62 19.17
N TYR A 599 14.36 8.17 18.30
CA TYR A 599 15.04 7.41 17.26
C TYR A 599 16.48 7.18 17.68
N ASP A 600 16.93 5.93 17.60
CA ASP A 600 18.34 5.61 17.78
C ASP A 600 19.22 6.35 16.76
N ASP A 601 20.41 6.78 17.19
CA ASP A 601 21.32 7.54 16.34
C ASP A 601 21.75 6.79 15.09
N ASP A 602 21.72 5.45 15.07
CA ASP A 602 21.98 4.69 13.86
C ASP A 602 20.92 4.99 12.79
N LEU A 603 19.65 5.09 13.18
CA LEU A 603 18.55 5.44 12.27
C LEU A 603 18.56 6.92 11.89
N ARG A 604 19.04 7.80 12.78
CA ARG A 604 19.11 9.25 12.53
C ARG A 604 20.34 9.68 11.74
N HIS A 605 21.44 8.96 11.80
CA HIS A 605 22.74 9.45 11.31
C HIS A 605 23.45 8.49 10.38
N GLN A 606 23.14 7.20 10.47
CA GLN A 606 23.93 6.15 9.81
C GLN A 606 23.07 5.19 8.99
N TRP A 607 21.75 5.42 8.86
CA TRP A 607 20.88 4.54 8.09
C TRP A 607 21.41 4.44 6.64
N LEU A 608 21.62 3.22 6.16
CA LEU A 608 22.25 2.93 4.86
C LEU A 608 23.61 3.65 4.63
N GLY A 609 24.36 3.91 5.70
CA GLY A 609 25.70 4.49 5.64
C GLY A 609 25.77 6.01 5.73
N GLY A 610 24.68 6.71 6.06
CA GLY A 610 24.72 8.16 6.27
C GLY A 610 23.41 8.93 6.11
N LEU A 611 22.26 8.25 6.18
CA LEU A 611 20.95 8.88 6.10
C LEU A 611 20.28 8.99 7.47
N ASP A 612 19.29 9.85 7.49
CA ASP A 612 18.33 10.04 8.56
C ASP A 612 16.98 9.52 8.05
N VAL A 613 16.49 8.41 8.62
CA VAL A 613 15.26 7.76 8.15
C VAL A 613 14.05 8.70 8.21
N LEU A 614 13.92 9.48 9.29
CA LEU A 614 12.82 10.42 9.45
C LEU A 614 12.95 11.61 8.49
N ALA A 615 14.17 12.10 8.24
CA ALA A 615 14.38 13.13 7.23
C ALA A 615 14.02 12.64 5.83
N VAL A 616 14.33 11.38 5.50
CA VAL A 616 13.92 10.75 4.23
C VAL A 616 12.40 10.62 4.15
N ASP A 617 11.72 10.25 5.23
CA ASP A 617 10.26 10.14 5.30
C ASP A 617 9.56 11.48 5.04
N ILE A 618 10.05 12.55 5.69
CA ILE A 618 9.56 13.93 5.45
C ILE A 618 9.79 14.32 4.00
N GLN A 619 11.00 14.08 3.47
CA GLN A 619 11.37 14.45 2.11
C GLN A 619 10.53 13.69 1.08
N ARG A 620 10.23 12.40 1.32
CA ARG A 620 9.34 11.57 0.52
C ARG A 620 7.91 12.09 0.52
N GLY A 621 7.39 12.51 1.68
CA GLY A 621 6.07 13.14 1.77
C GLY A 621 5.96 14.41 0.91
N ARG A 622 7.02 15.22 0.87
CA ARG A 622 7.09 16.44 0.03
C ARG A 622 7.25 16.12 -1.46
N ASP A 623 8.04 15.10 -1.81
CA ASP A 623 8.18 14.57 -3.18
C ASP A 623 6.84 14.07 -3.73
N HIS A 624 6.02 13.46 -2.87
CA HIS A 624 4.71 12.91 -3.21
C HIS A 624 3.58 13.96 -3.23
N GLY A 625 3.91 15.22 -2.93
CA GLY A 625 2.94 16.31 -2.85
C GLY A 625 1.87 16.06 -1.79
N LEU A 626 2.21 15.42 -0.67
CA LEU A 626 1.26 15.24 0.43
C LEU A 626 0.89 16.60 1.02
N PRO A 627 -0.40 16.90 1.23
CA PRO A 627 -0.80 18.06 2.01
C PRO A 627 -0.31 18.00 3.46
N GLY A 628 -0.32 19.16 4.12
CA GLY A 628 0.04 19.29 5.53
C GLY A 628 -0.89 18.51 6.45
N TYR A 629 -0.38 18.16 7.63
CA TYR A 629 -1.08 17.35 8.65
C TYR A 629 -2.50 17.85 8.96
N THR A 630 -2.71 19.16 9.07
CA THR A 630 -4.00 19.73 9.50
C THR A 630 -5.15 19.43 8.53
N GLN A 631 -4.86 19.22 7.25
CA GLN A 631 -5.88 18.84 6.27
C GLN A 631 -6.36 17.40 6.49
N TYR A 632 -5.43 16.48 6.78
CA TYR A 632 -5.78 15.09 7.12
C TYR A 632 -6.47 14.98 8.47
N ARG A 633 -6.04 15.77 9.45
CA ARG A 633 -6.74 15.92 10.74
C ARG A 633 -8.22 16.31 10.52
N THR A 634 -8.47 17.30 9.67
CA THR A 634 -9.84 17.74 9.34
C THR A 634 -10.60 16.65 8.56
N LEU A 635 -9.93 15.95 7.63
CA LEU A 635 -10.46 14.76 6.96
C LEU A 635 -10.72 13.59 7.93
N CYS A 636 -10.19 13.61 9.15
CA CYS A 636 -10.50 12.59 10.15
C CYS A 636 -11.59 13.05 11.13
N GLY A 637 -12.27 14.16 10.84
CA GLY A 637 -13.34 14.70 11.66
C GLY A 637 -12.87 15.47 12.89
N LEU A 638 -11.55 15.68 13.05
CA LEU A 638 -11.01 16.50 14.12
C LEU A 638 -11.14 17.99 13.77
N PRO A 639 -11.23 18.89 14.78
CA PRO A 639 -11.38 20.32 14.55
C PRO A 639 -10.21 20.88 13.72
N ALA A 640 -10.55 21.72 12.75
CA ALA A 640 -9.56 22.51 12.01
C ALA A 640 -8.84 23.46 12.98
N VAL A 641 -7.54 23.67 12.75
CA VAL A 641 -6.68 24.48 13.62
C VAL A 641 -6.03 25.61 12.82
N SER A 642 -5.95 26.78 13.45
CA SER A 642 -5.29 27.98 12.91
C SER A 642 -4.10 28.43 13.77
N SER A 643 -3.93 27.88 14.97
CA SER A 643 -2.78 28.16 15.85
C SER A 643 -2.23 26.88 16.48
N PHE A 644 -0.95 26.89 16.85
CA PHE A 644 -0.28 25.73 17.45
C PHE A 644 -0.92 25.31 18.78
N GLN A 645 -1.43 26.26 19.56
CA GLN A 645 -2.08 25.98 20.86
C GLN A 645 -3.36 25.15 20.72
N GLN A 646 -4.01 25.14 19.56
CA GLN A 646 -5.20 24.32 19.34
C GLN A 646 -4.88 22.83 19.13
N LEU A 647 -3.60 22.46 19.02
CA LEU A 647 -3.16 21.07 18.89
C LEU A 647 -3.05 20.32 20.23
N THR A 648 -3.24 21.00 21.37
CA THR A 648 -3.15 20.40 22.71
C THR A 648 -4.22 19.35 22.98
N ASP A 649 -5.22 19.24 22.10
CA ASP A 649 -6.27 18.23 22.19
C ASP A 649 -5.77 16.82 21.83
N VAL A 650 -4.70 16.72 21.02
CA VAL A 650 -4.12 15.44 20.59
C VAL A 650 -2.61 15.37 20.74
N MET A 651 -1.89 16.47 20.96
CA MET A 651 -0.43 16.49 21.07
C MET A 651 0.05 17.01 22.44
N PRO A 652 1.17 16.50 22.98
CA PRO A 652 1.79 17.06 24.18
C PRO A 652 2.27 18.50 23.98
N GLU A 653 2.14 19.35 25.01
CA GLU A 653 2.55 20.77 24.96
C GLU A 653 4.05 20.97 24.61
N GLU A 654 4.91 20.07 25.08
CA GLU A 654 6.35 20.11 24.77
C GLU A 654 6.58 19.95 23.26
N THR A 655 5.91 18.97 22.63
CA THR A 655 5.98 18.71 21.19
C THR A 655 5.46 19.91 20.40
N ILE A 656 4.33 20.49 20.81
CA ILE A 656 3.76 21.69 20.19
C ILE A 656 4.75 22.86 20.22
N THR A 657 5.44 23.05 21.36
CA THR A 657 6.46 24.09 21.52
C THR A 657 7.66 23.89 20.60
N LYS A 658 8.07 22.64 20.34
CA LYS A 658 9.11 22.33 19.37
C LYS A 658 8.62 22.60 17.93
N LEU A 659 7.41 22.17 17.60
CA LEU A 659 6.80 22.39 16.28
C LEU A 659 6.64 23.88 15.95
N SER A 660 6.22 24.71 16.91
CA SER A 660 6.06 26.15 16.71
C SER A 660 7.39 26.90 16.49
N LYS A 661 8.53 26.27 16.82
CA LYS A 661 9.88 26.80 16.53
C LYS A 661 10.40 26.33 15.18
N LEU A 662 9.78 25.31 14.58
CA LEU A 662 10.21 24.66 13.34
C LEU A 662 9.38 25.12 12.13
N TYR A 663 8.07 25.22 12.30
CA TYR A 663 7.12 25.56 11.25
C TYR A 663 6.52 26.94 11.50
N GLU A 664 6.24 27.68 10.43
CA GLU A 664 5.65 29.03 10.52
C GLU A 664 4.19 28.96 10.99
N GLN A 665 3.42 28.00 10.46
CA GLN A 665 2.02 27.77 10.80
C GLN A 665 1.72 26.28 11.01
N PRO A 666 0.66 25.90 11.76
CA PRO A 666 0.28 24.50 11.93
C PRO A 666 0.02 23.77 10.62
N GLY A 667 -0.51 24.46 9.60
CA GLY A 667 -0.75 23.88 8.28
C GLY A 667 0.52 23.52 7.50
N ASP A 668 1.69 24.01 7.93
CA ASP A 668 2.97 23.68 7.31
C ASP A 668 3.55 22.36 7.81
N ILE A 669 3.03 21.79 8.91
CA ILE A 669 3.51 20.52 9.49
C ILE A 669 3.38 19.39 8.47
N ASP A 670 4.49 18.71 8.17
CA ASP A 670 4.49 17.54 7.29
C ASP A 670 3.63 16.43 7.89
N LEU A 671 2.88 15.69 7.05
CA LEU A 671 1.91 14.70 7.54
C LEU A 671 2.56 13.68 8.50
N VAL A 672 3.69 13.08 8.13
CA VAL A 672 4.40 12.10 8.97
C VAL A 672 4.74 12.67 10.36
N ILE A 673 5.20 13.92 10.43
CA ILE A 673 5.51 14.59 11.70
C ILE A 673 4.26 14.81 12.54
N GLY A 674 3.18 15.26 11.92
CA GLY A 674 1.91 15.43 12.62
C GLY A 674 1.36 14.13 13.17
N LEU A 675 1.43 13.04 12.40
CA LEU A 675 0.97 11.71 12.85
C LEU A 675 1.80 11.17 14.01
N MET A 676 3.13 11.35 13.98
CA MET A 676 4.02 10.93 15.06
C MET A 676 3.93 11.79 16.32
N ALA A 677 3.52 13.06 16.17
CA ALA A 677 3.37 13.99 17.28
C ALA A 677 2.08 13.77 18.10
N GLU A 678 1.11 13.03 17.57
CA GLU A 678 -0.12 12.70 18.29
C GLU A 678 0.14 11.74 19.45
N SER A 679 -0.54 11.97 20.56
CA SER A 679 -0.58 11.04 21.68
C SER A 679 -1.38 9.80 21.30
N PRO A 680 -0.92 8.59 21.65
CA PRO A 680 -1.67 7.37 21.38
C PRO A 680 -3.05 7.40 22.04
N VAL A 681 -4.07 6.91 21.34
CA VAL A 681 -5.38 6.69 21.97
C VAL A 681 -5.29 5.53 22.97
N PRO A 682 -6.14 5.49 24.02
CA PRO A 682 -6.08 4.45 25.03
C PRO A 682 -6.11 3.02 24.44
N GLY A 683 -5.08 2.24 24.72
CA GLY A 683 -4.95 0.85 24.25
C GLY A 683 -4.35 0.67 22.84
N SER A 684 -4.06 1.76 22.13
CA SER A 684 -3.37 1.75 20.84
C SER A 684 -1.94 2.25 20.96
N LEU A 685 -1.11 1.97 19.95
CA LEU A 685 0.15 2.68 19.72
C LEU A 685 -0.03 4.00 18.96
N LEU A 686 -1.18 4.23 18.32
CA LEU A 686 -1.36 5.28 17.32
C LEU A 686 -2.27 6.41 17.80
N GLY A 687 -2.02 7.62 17.30
CA GLY A 687 -2.90 8.77 17.45
C GLY A 687 -4.17 8.69 16.59
N PRO A 688 -5.17 9.54 16.86
CA PRO A 688 -6.48 9.51 16.19
C PRO A 688 -6.40 9.67 14.66
N THR A 689 -5.55 10.54 14.13
CA THR A 689 -5.45 10.75 12.68
C THR A 689 -4.75 9.58 12.00
N ALA A 690 -3.71 9.02 12.63
CA ALA A 690 -3.01 7.84 12.09
C ALA A 690 -3.94 6.62 12.03
N ILE A 691 -4.73 6.39 13.09
CA ILE A 691 -5.75 5.34 13.13
C ILE A 691 -6.78 5.53 12.03
N CYS A 692 -7.28 6.75 11.85
CA CYS A 692 -8.25 7.07 10.80
C CYS A 692 -7.75 6.66 9.41
N ILE A 693 -6.51 7.05 9.04
CA ILE A 693 -5.93 6.74 7.72
C ILE A 693 -5.68 5.23 7.58
N ILE A 694 -5.09 4.58 8.59
CA ILE A 694 -4.78 3.14 8.53
C ILE A 694 -6.07 2.31 8.48
N LYS A 695 -7.08 2.65 9.28
CA LYS A 695 -8.37 1.95 9.31
C LYS A 695 -9.11 2.08 7.98
N GLU A 696 -9.13 3.28 7.41
CA GLU A 696 -9.73 3.56 6.10
C GLU A 696 -9.08 2.67 5.03
N GLN A 697 -7.75 2.59 5.03
CA GLN A 697 -7.03 1.78 4.07
C GLN A 697 -7.27 0.27 4.25
N LEU A 698 -7.20 -0.23 5.48
CA LEU A 698 -7.42 -1.66 5.75
C LEU A 698 -8.87 -2.05 5.46
N TRP A 699 -9.84 -1.18 5.73
CA TRP A 699 -11.21 -1.40 5.28
C TRP A 699 -11.32 -1.58 3.76
N ARG A 700 -10.63 -0.76 2.96
CA ARG A 700 -10.59 -0.91 1.50
C ARG A 700 -9.95 -2.23 1.05
N THR A 701 -8.82 -2.62 1.66
CA THR A 701 -8.13 -3.86 1.26
C THR A 701 -8.89 -5.12 1.66
N LYS A 702 -9.85 -5.01 2.59
CA LYS A 702 -10.82 -6.05 2.91
C LYS A 702 -12.06 -5.99 2.00
N ALA A 703 -12.84 -4.92 2.08
CA ALA A 703 -14.17 -4.83 1.44
C ALA A 703 -14.09 -4.71 -0.09
N GLY A 704 -13.00 -4.15 -0.62
CA GLY A 704 -12.73 -4.06 -2.07
C GLY A 704 -12.03 -5.29 -2.65
N ASP A 705 -11.72 -6.31 -1.83
CA ASP A 705 -11.04 -7.53 -2.26
C ASP A 705 -12.02 -8.70 -2.43
N ARG A 706 -12.31 -9.05 -3.70
CA ARG A 706 -13.20 -10.16 -4.07
C ARG A 706 -12.74 -11.51 -3.52
N TYR A 707 -11.44 -11.65 -3.26
CA TYR A 707 -10.81 -12.89 -2.83
C TYR A 707 -10.44 -12.88 -1.33
N PHE A 708 -10.87 -11.87 -0.56
CA PHE A 708 -10.59 -11.79 0.87
C PHE A 708 -11.10 -13.05 1.59
N TYR A 709 -10.29 -13.61 2.48
CA TYR A 709 -10.45 -15.00 2.96
C TYR A 709 -11.80 -15.32 3.60
N SER A 710 -12.47 -14.32 4.16
CA SER A 710 -13.74 -14.48 4.87
C SER A 710 -14.99 -14.31 3.99
N HIS A 711 -14.86 -13.78 2.78
CA HIS A 711 -15.99 -13.59 1.87
C HIS A 711 -16.56 -14.94 1.37
N GLN A 712 -17.89 -15.04 1.26
CA GLN A 712 -18.60 -16.31 1.03
C GLN A 712 -19.43 -16.36 -0.27
N ASP A 713 -19.47 -15.27 -1.04
CA ASP A 713 -20.33 -15.17 -2.22
C ASP A 713 -19.56 -15.23 -3.55
N GLU A 714 -18.22 -15.19 -3.49
CA GLU A 714 -17.35 -15.07 -4.65
C GLU A 714 -16.72 -16.39 -5.10
N ALA A 715 -16.25 -16.46 -6.36
CA ALA A 715 -15.65 -17.66 -6.96
C ALA A 715 -14.44 -18.20 -6.17
N GLY A 716 -13.72 -17.32 -5.48
CA GLY A 716 -12.56 -17.63 -4.64
C GLY A 716 -12.90 -18.08 -3.22
N LYS A 717 -14.16 -18.30 -2.86
CA LYS A 717 -14.57 -18.58 -1.47
C LYS A 717 -14.06 -19.89 -0.88
N PHE A 718 -13.72 -19.87 0.40
CA PHE A 718 -13.45 -21.09 1.16
C PHE A 718 -14.76 -21.71 1.64
N THR A 719 -14.78 -23.04 1.73
CA THR A 719 -15.91 -23.74 2.38
C THR A 719 -15.93 -23.40 3.88
N LYS A 720 -17.08 -23.55 4.54
CA LYS A 720 -17.21 -23.32 5.99
C LYS A 720 -16.19 -24.15 6.80
N ARG A 721 -15.90 -25.38 6.37
CA ARG A 721 -14.90 -26.25 7.01
C ARG A 721 -13.48 -25.69 6.85
N GLN A 722 -13.13 -25.26 5.64
CA GLN A 722 -11.82 -24.64 5.38
C GLN A 722 -11.64 -23.34 6.17
N LEU A 723 -12.67 -22.48 6.20
CA LEU A 723 -12.63 -21.22 6.94
C LEU A 723 -12.48 -21.43 8.45
N ALA A 724 -13.11 -22.46 9.01
CA ALA A 724 -12.95 -22.82 10.43
C ALA A 724 -11.53 -23.26 10.77
N GLU A 725 -10.80 -23.85 9.82
CA GLU A 725 -9.39 -24.23 9.99
C GLU A 725 -8.45 -23.03 9.81
N ILE A 726 -8.68 -22.16 8.81
CA ILE A 726 -7.92 -20.90 8.64
C ILE A 726 -8.01 -20.00 9.87
N LYS A 727 -9.18 -19.96 10.53
CA LYS A 727 -9.39 -19.17 11.76
C LYS A 727 -8.58 -19.66 12.98
N ARG A 728 -7.76 -20.71 12.83
CA ARG A 728 -6.84 -21.20 13.86
C ARG A 728 -5.41 -20.71 13.65
N SER A 729 -5.11 -20.10 12.50
CA SER A 729 -3.78 -19.59 12.19
C SER A 729 -3.38 -18.49 13.17
N SER A 730 -2.13 -18.52 13.61
CA SER A 730 -1.51 -17.51 14.46
C SER A 730 -0.03 -17.44 14.14
N LEU A 731 0.63 -16.30 14.39
CA LEU A 731 2.08 -16.20 14.20
C LEU A 731 2.82 -17.23 15.06
N ALA A 732 2.34 -17.48 16.29
CA ALA A 732 2.94 -18.51 17.15
C ALA A 732 2.88 -19.92 16.53
N ARG A 733 1.73 -20.28 15.94
CA ARG A 733 1.57 -21.56 15.23
C ARG A 733 2.47 -21.64 13.99
N LEU A 734 2.53 -20.56 13.20
CA LEU A 734 3.37 -20.46 12.00
C LEU A 734 4.84 -20.72 12.35
N LEU A 735 5.34 -20.13 13.43
CA LEU A 735 6.70 -20.35 13.92
C LEU A 735 6.90 -21.81 14.35
N CYS A 736 6.01 -22.36 15.17
CA CYS A 736 6.10 -23.76 15.60
C CYS A 736 6.03 -24.79 14.46
N ASP A 737 5.36 -24.49 13.33
CA ASP A 737 5.27 -25.41 12.19
C ASP A 737 6.49 -25.34 11.24
N ASN A 738 7.24 -24.23 11.26
CA ASN A 738 8.30 -23.94 10.28
C ASN A 738 9.70 -23.77 10.90
N THR A 739 9.80 -23.91 12.23
CA THR A 739 11.04 -23.84 13.00
C THR A 739 11.02 -24.85 14.13
N PRO A 740 12.18 -25.30 14.65
CA PRO A 740 12.25 -26.26 15.76
C PRO A 740 11.99 -25.58 17.13
N PHE A 741 10.88 -24.86 17.25
CA PHE A 741 10.38 -24.32 18.51
C PHE A 741 9.63 -25.41 19.27
N ASP A 742 10.03 -25.66 20.51
CA ASP A 742 9.30 -26.59 21.40
C ASP A 742 8.19 -25.86 22.18
N ARG A 743 8.43 -24.59 22.52
CA ARG A 743 7.54 -23.76 23.33
C ARG A 743 7.57 -22.31 22.87
N ILE A 744 6.43 -21.65 22.95
CA ILE A 744 6.25 -20.23 22.61
C ILE A 744 5.05 -19.65 23.37
N GLN A 745 5.00 -18.34 23.55
CA GLN A 745 3.80 -17.67 24.03
C GLN A 745 2.63 -17.78 23.04
N LYS A 746 1.39 -17.67 23.55
CA LYS A 746 0.18 -17.82 22.72
C LYS A 746 0.02 -16.71 21.69
N ASP A 747 0.28 -15.47 22.08
CA ASP A 747 0.30 -14.30 21.21
C ASP A 747 1.73 -13.78 21.06
N ALA A 748 2.32 -14.01 19.88
CA ALA A 748 3.69 -13.64 19.58
C ALA A 748 3.90 -12.12 19.50
N PHE A 749 2.85 -11.31 19.36
CA PHE A 749 2.93 -9.84 19.32
C PHE A 749 3.01 -9.20 20.71
N GLN A 750 2.78 -9.98 21.76
CA GLN A 750 2.80 -9.53 23.15
C GLN A 750 3.90 -10.22 23.95
N PRO A 751 4.53 -9.52 24.90
CA PRO A 751 5.47 -10.15 25.82
C PRO A 751 4.82 -11.25 26.66
N VAL A 752 5.67 -12.09 27.25
CA VAL A 752 5.25 -13.16 28.16
C VAL A 752 4.64 -12.53 29.42
N SER A 753 3.47 -13.03 29.81
CA SER A 753 2.75 -12.59 31.02
C SER A 753 1.86 -13.72 31.56
N GLU A 754 1.21 -13.51 32.70
CA GLU A 754 0.23 -14.46 33.23
C GLU A 754 -0.92 -14.72 32.23
N SER A 755 -1.34 -13.69 31.50
CA SER A 755 -2.37 -13.79 30.44
C SER A 755 -1.84 -14.31 29.10
N ASN A 756 -0.53 -14.29 28.88
CA ASN A 756 0.14 -14.76 27.67
C ASN A 756 1.33 -15.68 28.01
N PRO A 757 1.07 -16.85 28.62
CA PRO A 757 2.13 -17.74 29.10
C PRO A 757 2.79 -18.48 27.94
N ILE A 758 4.04 -18.92 28.17
CA ILE A 758 4.75 -19.84 27.28
C ILE A 758 4.15 -21.25 27.39
N VAL A 759 3.61 -21.74 26.29
CA VAL A 759 3.00 -23.08 26.18
C VAL A 759 3.79 -23.98 25.23
N PRO A 760 3.71 -25.31 25.37
CA PRO A 760 4.17 -26.25 24.34
C PRO A 760 3.51 -25.96 23.00
N CYS A 761 4.26 -26.11 21.91
CA CYS A 761 3.73 -25.92 20.57
C CYS A 761 2.54 -26.86 20.26
N GLU A 762 2.43 -28.02 20.91
CA GLU A 762 1.30 -28.95 20.76
C GLU A 762 -0.04 -28.38 21.26
N GLU A 763 -0.01 -27.46 22.23
CA GLU A 763 -1.22 -26.82 22.76
C GLU A 763 -1.77 -25.74 21.81
N ILE A 764 -0.94 -25.25 20.89
CA ILE A 764 -1.33 -24.26 19.89
C ILE A 764 -1.96 -24.96 18.70
N LYS A 765 -3.25 -24.69 18.49
CA LYS A 765 -4.08 -25.32 17.46
C LYS A 765 -3.44 -25.23 16.07
N LYS A 766 -3.36 -26.36 15.38
CA LYS A 766 -2.91 -26.45 13.98
C LYS A 766 -4.06 -26.22 13.00
N VAL A 767 -3.71 -25.72 11.82
CA VAL A 767 -4.60 -25.67 10.65
C VAL A 767 -4.69 -27.08 10.06
N ASN A 768 -5.85 -27.73 10.16
CA ASN A 768 -6.02 -29.07 9.62
C ASN A 768 -6.31 -29.05 8.11
N LEU A 769 -5.31 -29.42 7.31
CA LEU A 769 -5.38 -29.45 5.84
C LEU A 769 -6.28 -30.56 5.28
N GLU A 770 -6.77 -31.50 6.08
CA GLU A 770 -7.80 -32.48 5.66
C GLU A 770 -9.09 -31.81 5.17
N ALA A 771 -9.33 -30.55 5.53
CA ALA A 771 -10.43 -29.76 4.98
C ALA A 771 -10.30 -29.49 3.47
N TRP A 772 -9.13 -29.72 2.86
CA TRP A 772 -8.86 -29.61 1.41
C TRP A 772 -8.76 -30.96 0.70
N GLN A 773 -8.99 -32.08 1.39
CA GLN A 773 -9.00 -33.40 0.77
C GLN A 773 -10.19 -33.54 -0.22
N ALA A 774 -9.89 -33.91 -1.46
CA ALA A 774 -10.86 -34.09 -2.53
C ALA A 774 -11.89 -35.18 -2.17
N SER A 775 -13.15 -34.98 -2.57
CA SER A 775 -14.24 -35.91 -2.26
C SER A 775 -14.03 -37.32 -2.82
N THR A 776 -13.27 -37.45 -3.92
CA THR A 776 -12.89 -38.74 -4.52
C THR A 776 -11.89 -39.53 -3.69
N GLU A 777 -11.12 -38.84 -2.83
CA GLU A 777 -10.09 -39.42 -1.97
C GLU A 777 -10.59 -39.56 -0.50
N GLN A 778 -11.80 -39.10 -0.21
CA GLN A 778 -12.36 -39.21 1.14
C GLN A 778 -12.83 -40.66 1.39
N PRO A 779 -12.44 -41.28 2.53
CA PRO A 779 -12.95 -42.59 2.90
C PRO A 779 -14.49 -42.57 3.00
N ASP A 780 -15.13 -43.72 2.83
CA ASP A 780 -16.57 -43.85 3.02
C ASP A 780 -17.00 -43.36 4.43
N ILE A 781 -18.28 -43.02 4.57
CA ILE A 781 -18.82 -42.44 5.81
C ILE A 781 -18.56 -43.33 7.04
N LEU A 782 -18.58 -44.66 6.91
CA LEU A 782 -18.33 -45.59 8.02
C LEU A 782 -16.85 -45.55 8.41
N THR A 783 -15.94 -45.55 7.44
CA THR A 783 -14.50 -45.43 7.66
C THR A 783 -14.14 -44.09 8.31
N ARG A 784 -14.76 -42.99 7.89
CA ARG A 784 -14.59 -41.66 8.52
C ARG A 784 -15.11 -41.62 9.95
N THR A 785 -16.28 -42.20 10.20
CA THR A 785 -16.90 -42.22 11.53
C THR A 785 -16.05 -43.09 12.49
N ASN A 786 -15.54 -44.22 12.01
CA ASN A 786 -14.66 -45.09 12.79
C ASN A 786 -13.30 -44.43 13.09
N ASN A 787 -12.70 -43.72 12.15
CA ASN A 787 -11.45 -42.98 12.38
C ASN A 787 -11.65 -41.81 13.34
N TRP A 788 -12.77 -41.08 13.23
CA TRP A 788 -13.11 -40.02 14.19
C TRP A 788 -13.33 -40.58 15.60
N LEU A 789 -14.05 -41.70 15.74
CA LEU A 789 -14.22 -42.40 17.01
C LEU A 789 -12.88 -42.86 17.59
N LYS A 790 -12.00 -43.46 16.77
CA LYS A 790 -10.65 -43.88 17.21
C LYS A 790 -9.80 -42.69 17.67
N ASN A 791 -9.82 -41.57 16.94
CA ASN A 791 -9.05 -40.39 17.32
C ASN A 791 -9.60 -39.71 18.58
N LYS A 792 -10.92 -39.76 18.81
CA LYS A 792 -11.55 -39.18 20.01
C LYS A 792 -11.40 -40.07 21.25
N VAL A 793 -11.36 -41.39 21.07
CA VAL A 793 -11.13 -42.38 22.15
C VAL A 793 -9.64 -42.52 22.45
N GLY A 794 -8.76 -42.35 21.46
CA GLY A 794 -7.30 -42.36 21.64
C GLY A 794 -6.75 -41.14 22.39
N SER A 795 -7.39 -39.96 22.27
CA SER A 795 -6.97 -38.75 23.00
C SER A 795 -7.42 -38.71 24.47
N SER A 796 -8.34 -39.60 24.88
CA SER A 796 -8.83 -39.72 26.26
C SER A 796 -8.14 -40.83 27.06
N GLY A 797 -7.17 -41.55 26.47
CA GLY A 797 -6.55 -42.75 27.05
C GLY A 797 -5.29 -42.54 27.91
N ASN A 798 -4.76 -41.33 28.06
CA ASN A 798 -3.50 -41.09 28.80
C ASN A 798 -3.66 -40.41 30.17
N SER A 799 -4.88 -40.31 30.71
CA SER A 799 -5.12 -39.82 32.08
C SER A 799 -5.72 -40.89 32.99
N THR A 800 -5.09 -42.07 33.08
CA THR A 800 -5.19 -42.94 34.26
C THR A 800 -4.14 -44.05 34.15
N LYS A 801 -2.97 -43.82 34.76
CA LYS A 801 -2.25 -44.81 35.55
C LYS A 801 -1.56 -44.10 36.70
#